data_AF-A0A168BLY0-F1
#
_entry.id   AF-A0A168BLY0-F1
#
_cell.length_a   1.000
_cell.length_b   1.000
_cell.length_c   1.000
_cell.angle_alpha   90.00
_cell.angle_beta   90.00
_cell.angle_gamma   90.00
#
_symmetry.space_group_name_H-M   'P 1'
#
loop_
_entity.id
_entity.type
_entity.pdbx_description
1 polymer ?
#
loop_
_entity_poly.entity_id
_entity_poly.type
_entity_poly.pdbx_seq_one_letter_code
_entity_poly.pdbx_strand_id
1 'polypeptide(L)'
;MSASGPPSAGQDEADNGFVKTATSSAASAGRHRTKTLLPTWVTSHFNFNDLKVVFRCWVAVWVAVLLVLIDPVLQNFGISTFFAGIVLYITPPAGTLTVYLFGSLSLLLGMCLAWAWGLLSMKAAFAARPDADTQALLSSLQQQAATIANQTGQPAAAVAQQLVYEGHMLDARVVVVFFVMSCAFIYVLARLRYANSKLILLQLFGTIVTDVFILSGPILTKFNATLAQVLVKPGAVGVGLGAACSVLIFPRSTSSVVLSQMEQLTRLLDTPLRMTRQFLNDDGTSSGNDAQSSKAAVIGMLKAMEPGLAFLPLDFSRGRWNSEDIKSLYIKIREATAASLFLIDFHVARVSTAARAKKLAHSRNADSKTPQDEKSVSEVVGSALSDRTEISSLVEALKSPEESSVRPELVSTLRDTTANILQTTSQATVLAAEAIHIVNTNRWLIGEQQKSRLNAIVSELGELRASLEAARATCITETNDGVIRAHAELFDEHGQLRNRNHMHPLALNGIILSMVLEERIIGAASSMESVLEHVAQLLQLRTEQRIWLPSRIRYAFTWLTSDNSTVAAPASSTVAAVDPDDMRHHTEEVQRRLKLVRKGIRDPALGPVKRQGALTKAIVGAYNWLFNPGGIYALRIVVVTIALSIPAVLPSTAGLFYREKGIWAVIMSQTCLLLYMADFTFSLLCRGAGTVIGGVIALVAWYAGSGDGTGNAYGLGATTAVASLVLIWCRIFLPVAFLQACVMAGATFVLIIGFSWDQYHITSYGLPGLGYTAFWKRLVTVLIGFAAAFIVQIFPKPPSATRYVCKTLANHVRTLNDHYALLVSQWGHPRPQGPTPAAAAAAEKMTLKVAETLLELTGPIALLRVEVSSLPFDQSILTRVREKCNVMNQCLGKLLVLSSTLPKHLQERLAQTAGLVDNQSVANLMSVLAIVETSLRTGSPLPQRLPVPLVETCFLNWFVHHERAELSIDLVRSEDYRRYCVAVSCYLRLLSVVDDLVEDLKGTVGETHVVHAWEHAV
;
A
#
# COMPACT_ATOMS: atom_id res chain seq x y z
N MET A 1 55.98 23.62 -37.52
CA MET A 1 57.41 23.40 -37.24
C MET A 1 57.47 22.57 -35.95
N SER A 2 57.78 21.27 -36.07
CA SER A 2 59.07 20.65 -35.69
C SER A 2 59.26 20.63 -34.15
N ALA A 3 59.14 19.47 -33.50
CA ALA A 3 60.20 18.44 -33.28
C ALA A 3 61.22 18.89 -32.20
N SER A 4 61.81 18.05 -31.33
CA SER A 4 61.73 16.59 -31.07
C SER A 4 62.37 16.28 -29.70
N GLY A 5 62.14 15.10 -29.10
CA GLY A 5 62.98 14.56 -27.98
C GLY A 5 64.23 13.81 -28.51
N PRO A 6 64.86 12.86 -27.77
CA PRO A 6 64.70 12.40 -26.37
C PRO A 6 66.04 12.71 -25.59
N PRO A 7 66.84 11.82 -24.92
CA PRO A 7 66.62 10.54 -24.21
C PRO A 7 67.36 10.35 -22.84
N SER A 8 67.04 9.24 -22.15
CA SER A 8 67.92 8.30 -21.37
C SER A 8 68.94 8.74 -20.29
N ALA A 9 68.84 8.09 -19.11
CA ALA A 9 69.95 7.42 -18.41
C ALA A 9 69.37 6.31 -17.48
N GLY A 10 70.18 5.34 -17.03
CA GLY A 10 69.78 4.22 -16.15
C GLY A 10 70.98 3.46 -15.59
N GLN A 11 70.76 2.22 -15.12
CA GLN A 11 71.71 1.33 -14.40
C GLN A 11 72.01 1.76 -12.95
N ASP A 12 72.42 0.93 -11.98
CA ASP A 12 72.23 -0.50 -11.57
C ASP A 12 72.67 -0.56 -10.06
N GLU A 13 72.78 -1.64 -9.25
CA GLU A 13 72.68 -3.11 -9.36
C GLU A 13 72.36 -3.73 -7.95
N ALA A 14 71.95 -5.01 -7.89
CA ALA A 14 72.17 -6.01 -6.80
C ALA A 14 71.66 -5.81 -5.34
N ASP A 15 71.40 -6.85 -4.52
CA ASP A 15 70.83 -8.20 -4.80
C ASP A 15 70.26 -8.88 -3.51
N ASN A 16 69.31 -9.82 -3.70
CA ASN A 16 68.83 -10.94 -2.85
C ASN A 16 68.64 -10.85 -1.30
N GLY A 17 67.44 -11.22 -0.81
CA GLY A 17 67.19 -11.45 0.63
C GLY A 17 65.75 -11.83 1.11
N PHE A 18 65.34 -13.10 0.97
CA PHE A 18 64.32 -13.82 1.78
C PHE A 18 62.85 -13.30 1.98
N VAL A 19 61.94 -13.80 1.13
CA VAL A 19 60.65 -14.49 1.46
C VAL A 19 59.67 -13.95 2.54
N LYS A 20 58.55 -13.39 2.06
CA LYS A 20 57.13 -13.47 2.55
C LYS A 20 56.76 -13.18 4.04
N THR A 21 56.04 -12.08 4.24
CA THR A 21 54.60 -12.10 4.63
C THR A 21 53.84 -11.01 3.87
N ALA A 22 52.53 -11.16 3.65
CA ALA A 22 51.77 -10.32 2.71
C ALA A 22 50.78 -9.37 3.41
N THR A 23 51.07 -8.07 3.36
CA THR A 23 50.20 -6.97 3.83
C THR A 23 49.89 -5.99 2.68
N SER A 24 49.17 -6.48 1.66
CA SER A 24 48.80 -5.67 0.49
C SER A 24 47.74 -4.62 0.83
N SER A 25 48.19 -3.40 1.19
CA SER A 25 47.33 -2.22 1.25
C SER A 25 46.77 -1.91 -0.15
N ALA A 26 45.51 -2.28 -0.38
CA ALA A 26 44.85 -2.07 -1.66
C ALA A 26 44.21 -0.67 -1.70
N ALA A 27 44.98 0.33 -2.15
CA ALA A 27 44.47 1.68 -2.43
C ALA A 27 43.35 1.62 -3.49
N SER A 28 42.10 1.71 -3.05
CA SER A 28 40.92 1.55 -3.89
C SER A 28 40.66 2.81 -4.74
N ALA A 29 41.29 2.85 -5.92
CA ALA A 29 41.11 3.93 -6.89
C ALA A 29 39.62 4.24 -7.12
N GLY A 30 39.24 5.51 -6.90
CA GLY A 30 37.86 5.98 -6.89
C GLY A 30 37.17 5.85 -8.24
N ARG A 31 36.59 4.69 -8.51
CA ARG A 31 35.88 4.40 -9.77
C ARG A 31 34.54 5.15 -9.79
N HIS A 32 34.57 6.40 -10.25
CA HIS A 32 33.38 7.23 -10.46
C HIS A 32 32.32 6.42 -11.24
N ARG A 33 31.23 6.09 -10.55
CA ARG A 33 30.13 5.29 -11.11
C ARG A 33 29.41 6.16 -12.14
N THR A 34 29.67 5.91 -13.42
CA THR A 34 29.02 6.61 -14.53
C THR A 34 27.51 6.47 -14.38
N LYS A 35 26.82 7.61 -14.22
CA LYS A 35 25.35 7.64 -14.07
C LYS A 35 24.74 7.18 -15.39
N THR A 36 24.26 5.94 -15.44
CA THR A 36 23.55 5.41 -16.59
C THR A 36 22.29 6.23 -16.86
N LEU A 37 22.13 6.73 -18.08
CA LEU A 37 20.96 7.50 -18.52
C LEU A 37 19.65 6.68 -18.55
N LEU A 38 19.74 5.34 -18.42
CA LEU A 38 18.59 4.46 -18.28
C LEU A 38 17.95 4.60 -16.89
N PRO A 39 16.61 4.75 -16.80
CA PRO A 39 15.89 4.78 -15.53
C PRO A 39 16.18 3.55 -14.65
N THR A 40 16.13 3.73 -13.34
CA THR A 40 16.41 2.67 -12.36
C THR A 40 15.56 1.42 -12.56
N TRP A 41 14.27 1.55 -12.92
CA TRP A 41 13.36 0.44 -13.19
C TRP A 41 13.75 -0.43 -14.41
N VAL A 42 14.61 0.08 -15.30
CA VAL A 42 15.22 -0.72 -16.36
C VAL A 42 16.42 -1.48 -15.82
N THR A 43 17.33 -0.78 -15.13
CA THR A 43 18.62 -1.35 -14.71
C THR A 43 18.54 -2.28 -13.49
N SER A 44 17.55 -2.11 -12.59
CA SER A 44 17.39 -2.93 -11.38
C SER A 44 16.82 -4.32 -11.63
N HIS A 45 16.20 -4.56 -12.80
CA HIS A 45 15.44 -5.79 -13.10
C HIS A 45 16.09 -6.71 -14.15
N PHE A 46 17.32 -6.43 -14.57
CA PHE A 46 18.15 -7.38 -15.34
C PHE A 46 18.72 -8.53 -14.48
N ASN A 47 17.91 -9.06 -13.57
CA ASN A 47 18.23 -10.21 -12.73
C ASN A 47 17.80 -11.50 -13.43
N PHE A 48 18.61 -12.56 -13.34
CA PHE A 48 18.26 -13.88 -13.92
C PHE A 48 16.94 -14.46 -13.35
N ASN A 49 16.57 -14.09 -12.12
CA ASN A 49 15.29 -14.47 -11.54
C ASN A 49 14.11 -13.70 -12.14
N ASP A 50 14.27 -12.42 -12.43
CA ASP A 50 13.21 -11.56 -12.98
C ASP A 50 12.96 -11.90 -14.46
N LEU A 51 14.04 -12.11 -15.22
CA LEU A 51 13.98 -12.55 -16.62
C LEU A 51 13.23 -13.87 -16.81
N LYS A 52 13.31 -14.82 -15.86
CA LYS A 52 12.52 -16.06 -15.87
C LYS A 52 11.01 -15.80 -15.78
N VAL A 53 10.58 -14.77 -15.04
CA VAL A 53 9.16 -14.39 -14.92
C VAL A 53 8.69 -13.73 -16.22
N VAL A 54 9.50 -12.80 -16.76
CA VAL A 54 9.25 -12.16 -18.06
C VAL A 54 9.06 -13.23 -19.14
N PHE A 55 10.02 -14.15 -19.28
CA PHE A 55 9.98 -15.23 -20.27
C PHE A 55 8.72 -16.08 -20.15
N ARG A 56 8.33 -16.45 -18.92
CA ARG A 56 7.11 -17.23 -18.65
C ARG A 56 5.81 -16.49 -19.03
N CYS A 57 5.72 -15.19 -18.75
CA CYS A 57 4.57 -14.37 -19.15
C CYS A 57 4.55 -14.10 -20.66
N TRP A 58 5.73 -13.89 -21.25
CA TRP A 58 5.91 -13.66 -22.67
C TRP A 58 5.51 -14.88 -23.51
N VAL A 59 5.99 -16.09 -23.17
CA VAL A 59 5.59 -17.32 -23.88
C VAL A 59 4.07 -17.51 -23.83
N ALA A 60 3.43 -17.30 -22.68
CA ALA A 60 1.98 -17.42 -22.55
C ALA A 60 1.22 -16.47 -23.50
N VAL A 61 1.61 -15.18 -23.53
CA VAL A 61 0.99 -14.18 -24.41
C VAL A 61 1.30 -14.44 -25.88
N TRP A 62 2.55 -14.78 -26.22
CA TRP A 62 2.96 -15.02 -27.60
C TRP A 62 2.22 -16.23 -28.18
N VAL A 63 2.14 -17.35 -27.45
CA VAL A 63 1.33 -18.50 -27.87
C VAL A 63 -0.15 -18.12 -28.04
N ALA A 64 -0.72 -17.30 -27.15
CA ALA A 64 -2.09 -16.82 -27.30
C ALA A 64 -2.31 -15.90 -28.52
N VAL A 65 -1.28 -15.20 -29.00
CA VAL A 65 -1.33 -14.45 -30.28
C VAL A 65 -1.15 -15.40 -31.47
N LEU A 66 -0.28 -16.41 -31.39
CA LEU A 66 -0.13 -17.44 -32.43
C LEU A 66 -1.45 -18.19 -32.67
N LEU A 67 -2.28 -18.41 -31.64
CA LEU A 67 -3.62 -18.99 -31.81
C LEU A 67 -4.57 -18.16 -32.70
N VAL A 68 -4.33 -16.86 -32.86
CA VAL A 68 -5.09 -16.00 -33.80
C VAL A 68 -4.66 -16.27 -35.26
N LEU A 69 -3.38 -16.56 -35.47
CA LEU A 69 -2.75 -16.74 -36.79
C LEU A 69 -2.89 -18.18 -37.34
N ILE A 70 -3.61 -19.07 -36.63
CA ILE A 70 -3.81 -20.47 -37.00
C ILE A 70 -5.28 -20.66 -37.39
N ASP A 71 -5.58 -20.72 -38.69
CA ASP A 71 -6.97 -20.74 -39.19
C ASP A 71 -7.88 -21.83 -38.57
N PRO A 72 -7.44 -23.09 -38.36
CA PRO A 72 -8.26 -24.09 -37.68
C PRO A 72 -8.64 -23.74 -36.22
N VAL A 73 -7.86 -22.89 -35.55
CA VAL A 73 -8.18 -22.35 -34.23
C VAL A 73 -9.09 -21.13 -34.37
N LEU A 74 -8.75 -20.21 -35.28
CA LEU A 74 -9.50 -18.99 -35.57
C LEU A 74 -10.96 -19.28 -35.97
N GLN A 75 -11.21 -20.22 -36.87
CA GLN A 75 -12.57 -20.63 -37.27
C GLN A 75 -13.34 -21.31 -36.13
N ASN A 76 -12.62 -22.00 -35.22
CA ASN A 76 -13.21 -22.72 -34.09
C ASN A 76 -13.51 -21.78 -32.90
N PHE A 77 -12.77 -20.68 -32.73
CA PHE A 77 -12.94 -19.72 -31.64
C PHE A 77 -13.74 -18.48 -32.08
N GLY A 78 -13.69 -18.12 -33.36
CA GLY A 78 -14.42 -17.01 -33.99
C GLY A 78 -13.77 -15.63 -33.83
N ILE A 79 -14.57 -14.59 -34.08
CA ILE A 79 -14.26 -13.14 -34.12
C ILE A 79 -13.74 -12.51 -32.80
N SER A 80 -13.24 -13.32 -31.87
CA SER A 80 -12.73 -12.90 -30.56
C SER A 80 -11.61 -13.81 -30.06
N THR A 81 -10.95 -14.56 -30.96
CA THR A 81 -9.78 -15.41 -30.63
C THR A 81 -8.68 -14.63 -29.89
N PHE A 82 -8.47 -13.37 -30.29
CA PHE A 82 -7.55 -12.43 -29.66
C PHE A 82 -7.83 -12.16 -28.16
N PHE A 83 -9.03 -12.44 -27.66
CA PHE A 83 -9.42 -12.23 -26.25
C PHE A 83 -8.58 -13.09 -25.28
N ALA A 84 -8.04 -14.23 -25.73
CA ALA A 84 -7.10 -15.04 -24.96
C ALA A 84 -5.85 -14.24 -24.53
N GLY A 85 -5.30 -13.43 -25.45
CA GLY A 85 -4.17 -12.53 -25.16
C GLY A 85 -4.56 -11.38 -24.22
N ILE A 86 -5.77 -10.84 -24.37
CA ILE A 86 -6.29 -9.77 -23.48
C ILE A 86 -6.38 -10.27 -22.03
N VAL A 87 -6.91 -11.48 -21.81
CA VAL A 87 -6.97 -12.11 -20.48
C VAL A 87 -5.56 -12.28 -19.87
N LEU A 88 -4.57 -12.65 -20.67
CA LEU A 88 -3.18 -12.79 -20.21
C LEU A 88 -2.46 -11.45 -19.95
N TYR A 89 -2.83 -10.36 -20.63
CA TYR A 89 -2.33 -9.03 -20.25
C TYR A 89 -2.98 -8.49 -18.97
N ILE A 90 -4.27 -8.78 -18.73
CA ILE A 90 -4.96 -8.42 -17.48
C ILE A 90 -4.40 -9.24 -16.31
N THR A 91 -4.43 -10.57 -16.42
CA THR A 91 -3.89 -11.53 -15.45
C THR A 91 -2.74 -12.34 -16.07
N PRO A 92 -1.50 -11.82 -16.06
CA PRO A 92 -0.33 -12.57 -16.51
C PRO A 92 0.09 -13.63 -15.48
N PRO A 93 0.72 -14.74 -15.90
CA PRO A 93 1.29 -15.76 -15.02
C PRO A 93 2.61 -15.26 -14.39
N ALA A 94 2.57 -14.14 -13.66
CA ALA A 94 3.73 -13.52 -13.01
C ALA A 94 3.92 -13.97 -11.55
N GLY A 95 2.82 -14.25 -10.85
CA GLY A 95 2.81 -14.67 -9.44
C GLY A 95 3.12 -16.16 -9.22
N THR A 96 2.64 -16.70 -8.11
CA THR A 96 2.68 -18.15 -7.84
C THR A 96 1.48 -18.84 -8.49
N LEU A 97 1.55 -20.16 -8.67
CA LEU A 97 0.47 -20.93 -9.31
C LEU A 97 -0.88 -20.74 -8.59
N THR A 98 -0.91 -20.81 -7.26
CA THR A 98 -2.12 -20.63 -6.45
C THR A 98 -2.73 -19.23 -6.64
N VAL A 99 -1.90 -18.19 -6.68
CA VAL A 99 -2.33 -16.79 -6.89
C VAL A 99 -2.89 -16.59 -8.30
N TYR A 100 -2.25 -17.18 -9.31
CA TYR A 100 -2.74 -17.15 -10.69
C TYR A 100 -4.09 -17.88 -10.81
N LEU A 101 -4.16 -19.14 -10.36
CA LEU A 101 -5.38 -19.95 -10.41
C LEU A 101 -6.55 -19.28 -9.69
N PHE A 102 -6.33 -18.64 -8.54
CA PHE A 102 -7.40 -17.94 -7.83
C PHE A 102 -7.96 -16.75 -8.64
N GLY A 103 -7.09 -15.93 -9.25
CA GLY A 103 -7.51 -14.84 -10.13
C GLY A 103 -8.26 -15.35 -11.37
N SER A 104 -7.75 -16.43 -11.98
CA SER A 104 -8.34 -17.07 -13.16
C SER A 104 -9.68 -17.76 -12.88
N LEU A 105 -9.85 -18.38 -11.71
CA LEU A 105 -11.15 -18.93 -11.29
C LEU A 105 -12.15 -17.82 -10.99
N SER A 106 -11.71 -16.69 -10.42
CA SER A 106 -12.56 -15.51 -10.18
C SER A 106 -13.10 -14.91 -11.49
N LEU A 107 -12.25 -14.71 -12.52
CA LEU A 107 -12.75 -14.22 -13.82
C LEU A 107 -13.63 -15.24 -14.56
N LEU A 108 -13.29 -16.53 -14.55
CA LEU A 108 -14.13 -17.55 -15.19
C LEU A 108 -15.48 -17.72 -14.50
N LEU A 109 -15.54 -17.65 -13.17
CA LEU A 109 -16.80 -17.63 -12.42
C LEU A 109 -17.64 -16.40 -12.81
N GLY A 110 -17.03 -15.24 -13.02
CA GLY A 110 -17.70 -14.03 -13.50
C GLY A 110 -18.35 -14.24 -14.87
N MET A 111 -17.58 -14.77 -15.83
CA MET A 111 -18.08 -15.11 -17.17
C MET A 111 -19.22 -16.14 -17.12
N CYS A 112 -19.09 -17.20 -16.31
CA CYS A 112 -20.11 -18.25 -16.21
C CYS A 112 -21.40 -17.78 -15.52
N LEU A 113 -21.31 -16.94 -14.48
CA LEU A 113 -22.50 -16.32 -13.87
C LEU A 113 -23.21 -15.38 -14.85
N ALA A 114 -22.44 -14.57 -15.60
CA ALA A 114 -22.99 -13.70 -16.63
C ALA A 114 -23.61 -14.48 -17.81
N TRP A 115 -23.04 -15.62 -18.19
CA TRP A 115 -23.63 -16.53 -19.17
C TRP A 115 -24.96 -17.11 -18.66
N ALA A 116 -24.99 -17.65 -17.43
CA ALA A 116 -26.21 -18.20 -16.84
C ALA A 116 -27.32 -17.14 -16.72
N TRP A 117 -27.00 -15.93 -16.23
CA TRP A 117 -27.96 -14.84 -16.13
C TRP A 117 -28.37 -14.29 -17.50
N GLY A 118 -27.46 -14.24 -18.47
CA GLY A 118 -27.76 -13.86 -19.86
C GLY A 118 -28.73 -14.82 -20.54
N LEU A 119 -28.59 -16.14 -20.33
CA LEU A 119 -29.55 -17.13 -20.83
C LEU A 119 -30.91 -17.04 -20.15
N LEU A 120 -30.95 -16.74 -18.85
CA LEU A 120 -32.20 -16.47 -18.13
C LEU A 120 -32.89 -15.22 -18.69
N SER A 121 -32.12 -14.14 -18.91
CA SER A 121 -32.59 -12.89 -19.51
C SER A 121 -33.13 -13.10 -20.92
N MET A 122 -32.44 -13.89 -21.75
CA MET A 122 -32.87 -14.25 -23.10
C MET A 122 -34.17 -15.06 -23.11
N LYS A 123 -34.34 -16.03 -22.19
CA LYS A 123 -35.60 -16.78 -22.05
C LYS A 123 -36.75 -15.87 -21.62
N ALA A 124 -36.52 -14.98 -20.65
CA ALA A 124 -37.53 -14.02 -20.19
C ALA A 124 -37.92 -13.03 -21.30
N ALA A 125 -36.95 -12.54 -22.08
CA ALA A 125 -37.19 -11.60 -23.15
C ALA A 125 -37.98 -12.22 -24.32
N PHE A 126 -37.70 -13.46 -24.70
CA PHE A 126 -38.47 -14.16 -25.73
C PHE A 126 -39.85 -14.64 -25.24
N ALA A 127 -40.02 -14.94 -23.95
CA ALA A 127 -41.35 -15.17 -23.39
C ALA A 127 -42.27 -13.93 -23.42
N ALA A 128 -41.71 -12.73 -23.61
CA ALA A 128 -42.46 -11.48 -23.79
C ALA A 128 -42.75 -11.14 -25.28
N ARG A 129 -42.27 -11.96 -26.24
CA ARG A 129 -42.34 -11.71 -27.68
C ARG A 129 -43.46 -12.55 -28.33
N PRO A 130 -44.42 -11.94 -29.06
CA PRO A 130 -45.43 -12.72 -29.78
C PRO A 130 -44.85 -13.46 -30.99
N ASP A 131 -45.22 -14.73 -31.15
CA ASP A 131 -44.79 -15.55 -32.30
C ASP A 131 -45.28 -15.00 -33.65
N ALA A 132 -46.53 -14.51 -33.70
CA ALA A 132 -47.13 -13.96 -34.92
C ALA A 132 -46.38 -12.71 -35.43
N ASP A 133 -46.14 -11.74 -34.55
CA ASP A 133 -45.36 -10.52 -34.85
C ASP A 133 -43.94 -10.88 -35.33
N THR A 134 -43.33 -11.90 -34.71
CA THR A 134 -41.98 -12.39 -35.07
C THR A 134 -41.96 -13.06 -36.44
N GLN A 135 -42.99 -13.82 -36.80
CA GLN A 135 -43.12 -14.44 -38.13
C GLN A 135 -43.37 -13.40 -39.22
N ALA A 136 -44.17 -12.36 -38.94
CA ALA A 136 -44.39 -11.23 -39.86
C ALA A 136 -43.11 -10.41 -40.10
N LEU A 137 -42.32 -10.17 -39.05
CA LEU A 137 -41.00 -9.53 -39.19
C LEU A 137 -40.06 -10.39 -40.05
N LEU A 138 -40.03 -11.71 -39.83
CA LEU A 138 -39.20 -12.65 -40.60
C LEU A 138 -39.58 -12.71 -42.09
N SER A 139 -40.87 -12.75 -42.43
CA SER A 139 -41.30 -12.73 -43.83
C SER A 139 -41.00 -11.39 -44.52
N SER A 140 -41.20 -10.25 -43.82
CA SER A 140 -40.84 -8.93 -44.34
C SER A 140 -39.34 -8.80 -44.64
N LEU A 141 -38.48 -9.30 -43.75
CA LEU A 141 -37.03 -9.27 -43.93
C LEU A 141 -36.60 -10.19 -45.09
N GLN A 142 -37.20 -11.36 -45.25
CA GLN A 142 -36.94 -12.24 -46.40
C GLN A 142 -37.32 -11.58 -47.72
N GLN A 143 -38.45 -10.87 -47.78
CA GLN A 143 -38.87 -10.13 -48.97
C GLN A 143 -37.91 -8.98 -49.31
N GLN A 144 -37.53 -8.17 -48.31
CA GLN A 144 -36.58 -7.05 -48.50
C GLN A 144 -35.17 -7.53 -48.84
N ALA A 145 -34.69 -8.61 -48.21
CA ALA A 145 -33.41 -9.21 -48.55
C ALA A 145 -33.39 -9.74 -49.99
N ALA A 146 -34.50 -10.32 -50.47
CA ALA A 146 -34.63 -10.80 -51.84
C ALA A 146 -34.69 -9.65 -52.87
N THR A 147 -35.42 -8.56 -52.62
CA THR A 147 -35.46 -7.41 -53.55
C THR A 147 -34.12 -6.70 -53.64
N ILE A 148 -33.44 -6.47 -52.51
CA ILE A 148 -32.12 -5.83 -52.47
C ILE A 148 -31.05 -6.75 -53.08
N ALA A 149 -31.10 -8.07 -52.84
CA ALA A 149 -30.22 -9.03 -53.50
C ALA A 149 -30.37 -8.99 -55.03
N ASN A 150 -31.60 -9.01 -55.53
CA ASN A 150 -31.88 -8.94 -56.98
C ASN A 150 -31.43 -7.60 -57.61
N GLN A 151 -31.38 -6.51 -56.83
CA GLN A 151 -30.91 -5.19 -57.29
C GLN A 151 -29.39 -5.02 -57.21
N THR A 152 -28.71 -5.70 -56.29
CA THR A 152 -27.28 -5.52 -56.00
C THR A 152 -26.37 -6.66 -56.47
N GLY A 153 -26.96 -7.79 -56.87
CA GLY A 153 -26.22 -9.03 -57.20
C GLY A 153 -25.61 -9.73 -55.98
N GLN A 154 -25.85 -9.26 -54.76
CA GLN A 154 -25.33 -9.87 -53.53
C GLN A 154 -26.17 -11.08 -53.09
N PRO A 155 -25.56 -12.09 -52.43
CA PRO A 155 -26.31 -13.23 -51.91
C PRO A 155 -27.29 -12.78 -50.82
N ALA A 156 -28.57 -13.14 -50.98
CA ALA A 156 -29.66 -12.71 -50.08
C ALA A 156 -29.43 -13.03 -48.59
N ALA A 157 -28.63 -14.06 -48.27
CA ALA A 157 -28.23 -14.37 -46.90
C ALA A 157 -27.36 -13.28 -46.25
N ALA A 158 -26.45 -12.65 -47.00
CA ALA A 158 -25.60 -11.57 -46.50
C ALA A 158 -26.42 -10.27 -46.32
N VAL A 159 -27.30 -9.97 -47.28
CA VAL A 159 -28.23 -8.84 -47.21
C VAL A 159 -29.18 -9.01 -46.00
N ALA A 160 -29.73 -10.21 -45.80
CA ALA A 160 -30.55 -10.52 -44.63
C ALA A 160 -29.77 -10.33 -43.31
N GLN A 161 -28.51 -10.74 -43.25
CA GLN A 161 -27.66 -10.53 -42.07
C GLN A 161 -27.38 -9.04 -41.82
N GLN A 162 -27.20 -8.23 -42.87
CA GLN A 162 -27.07 -6.77 -42.74
C GLN A 162 -28.37 -6.14 -42.18
N LEU A 163 -29.54 -6.45 -42.74
CA LEU A 163 -30.83 -5.95 -42.27
C LEU A 163 -31.12 -6.31 -40.80
N VAL A 164 -30.65 -7.48 -40.35
CA VAL A 164 -30.70 -7.89 -38.93
C VAL A 164 -29.84 -6.96 -38.05
N TYR A 165 -28.62 -6.61 -38.45
CA TYR A 165 -27.76 -5.66 -37.72
C TYR A 165 -28.19 -4.19 -37.86
N GLU A 166 -28.93 -3.84 -38.91
CA GLU A 166 -29.57 -2.53 -39.03
C GLU A 166 -30.80 -2.39 -38.11
N GLY A 167 -31.19 -3.46 -37.42
CA GLY A 167 -32.17 -3.41 -36.33
C GLY A 167 -33.60 -3.73 -36.74
N HIS A 168 -33.82 -4.27 -37.95
CA HIS A 168 -35.15 -4.69 -38.44
C HIS A 168 -35.81 -5.78 -37.56
N MET A 169 -35.02 -6.45 -36.72
CA MET A 169 -35.48 -7.49 -35.78
C MET A 169 -35.66 -7.01 -34.33
N LEU A 170 -35.58 -5.71 -34.05
CA LEU A 170 -35.76 -5.15 -32.71
C LEU A 170 -37.24 -5.10 -32.30
N ASP A 171 -37.52 -5.48 -31.05
CA ASP A 171 -38.83 -5.33 -30.39
C ASP A 171 -38.62 -4.66 -29.03
N ALA A 172 -39.37 -3.58 -28.77
CA ALA A 172 -39.30 -2.83 -27.52
C ALA A 172 -39.56 -3.70 -26.27
N ARG A 173 -40.43 -4.72 -26.36
CA ARG A 173 -40.70 -5.65 -25.24
C ARG A 173 -39.45 -6.44 -24.88
N VAL A 174 -38.81 -7.00 -25.91
CA VAL A 174 -37.57 -7.78 -25.82
C VAL A 174 -36.42 -6.92 -25.28
N VAL A 175 -36.25 -5.71 -25.84
CA VAL A 175 -35.24 -4.73 -25.41
C VAL A 175 -35.39 -4.37 -23.93
N VAL A 176 -36.60 -4.03 -23.47
CA VAL A 176 -36.84 -3.64 -22.07
C VAL A 176 -36.50 -4.79 -21.11
N VAL A 177 -36.89 -6.03 -21.41
CA VAL A 177 -36.57 -7.18 -20.54
C VAL A 177 -35.06 -7.44 -20.50
N PHE A 178 -34.36 -7.38 -21.64
CA PHE A 178 -32.89 -7.49 -21.65
C PHE A 178 -32.22 -6.39 -20.84
N PHE A 179 -32.66 -5.13 -20.98
CA PHE A 179 -32.07 -4.00 -20.25
C PHE A 179 -32.30 -4.11 -18.74
N VAL A 180 -33.54 -4.38 -18.29
CA VAL A 180 -33.86 -4.51 -16.85
C VAL A 180 -33.07 -5.64 -16.21
N MET A 181 -33.09 -6.84 -16.82
CA MET A 181 -32.39 -8.01 -16.27
C MET A 181 -30.86 -7.82 -16.28
N SER A 182 -30.30 -7.28 -17.36
CA SER A 182 -28.84 -7.05 -17.46
C SER A 182 -28.36 -5.97 -16.49
N CYS A 183 -29.08 -4.86 -16.40
CA CYS A 183 -28.71 -3.76 -15.51
C CYS A 183 -28.82 -4.15 -14.02
N ALA A 184 -29.82 -4.96 -13.64
CA ALA A 184 -29.92 -5.50 -12.29
C ALA A 184 -28.69 -6.36 -11.91
N PHE A 185 -28.23 -7.22 -12.83
CA PHE A 185 -27.04 -8.04 -12.62
C PHE A 185 -25.74 -7.23 -12.57
N ILE A 186 -25.59 -6.24 -13.46
CA ILE A 186 -24.45 -5.30 -13.44
C ILE A 186 -24.41 -4.50 -12.12
N TYR A 187 -25.56 -4.04 -11.62
CA TYR A 187 -25.67 -3.38 -10.32
C TYR A 187 -25.24 -4.30 -9.18
N VAL A 188 -25.71 -5.55 -9.14
CA VAL A 188 -25.33 -6.53 -8.13
C VAL A 188 -23.83 -6.84 -8.17
N LEU A 189 -23.23 -7.06 -9.35
CA LEU A 189 -21.78 -7.26 -9.47
C LEU A 189 -20.97 -6.04 -9.02
N ALA A 190 -21.44 -4.82 -9.32
CA ALA A 190 -20.78 -3.58 -8.88
C ALA A 190 -20.87 -3.40 -7.35
N ARG A 191 -22.02 -3.72 -6.72
CA ARG A 191 -22.17 -3.76 -5.25
C ARG A 191 -21.28 -4.83 -4.62
N LEU A 192 -21.16 -6.00 -5.25
CA LEU A 192 -20.33 -7.10 -4.79
C LEU A 192 -18.83 -6.76 -4.84
N ARG A 193 -18.37 -6.07 -5.89
CA ARG A 193 -17.01 -5.48 -5.96
C ARG A 193 -16.78 -4.39 -4.91
N TYR A 194 -17.80 -3.58 -4.60
CA TYR A 194 -17.69 -2.53 -3.57
C TYR A 194 -17.49 -3.14 -2.18
N ALA A 195 -18.33 -4.11 -1.80
CA ALA A 195 -18.20 -4.81 -0.53
C ALA A 195 -16.92 -5.66 -0.45
N ASN A 196 -16.54 -6.35 -1.53
CA ASN A 196 -15.36 -7.19 -1.59
C ASN A 196 -14.52 -6.88 -2.84
N SER A 197 -13.51 -6.01 -2.66
CA SER A 197 -12.55 -5.60 -3.70
C SER A 197 -11.83 -6.76 -4.40
N LYS A 198 -11.69 -7.89 -3.70
CA LYS A 198 -11.20 -9.19 -4.19
C LYS A 198 -11.93 -9.67 -5.46
N LEU A 199 -13.19 -9.28 -5.63
CA LEU A 199 -14.09 -9.69 -6.70
C LEU A 199 -14.09 -8.72 -7.91
N ILE A 200 -13.07 -7.86 -8.01
CA ILE A 200 -12.87 -6.97 -9.17
C ILE A 200 -12.80 -7.74 -10.51
N LEU A 201 -12.16 -8.91 -10.56
CA LEU A 201 -12.07 -9.74 -11.76
C LEU A 201 -13.41 -10.40 -12.11
N LEU A 202 -14.14 -10.90 -11.10
CA LEU A 202 -15.50 -11.42 -11.23
C LEU A 202 -16.44 -10.37 -11.83
N GLN A 203 -16.41 -9.14 -11.30
CA GLN A 203 -17.21 -8.03 -11.80
C GLN A 203 -16.81 -7.62 -13.22
N LEU A 204 -15.51 -7.42 -13.48
CA LEU A 204 -14.97 -7.01 -14.78
C LEU A 204 -15.44 -7.94 -15.90
N PHE A 205 -15.15 -9.24 -15.78
CA PHE A 205 -15.45 -10.21 -16.82
C PHE A 205 -16.93 -10.63 -16.84
N GLY A 206 -17.63 -10.54 -15.70
CA GLY A 206 -19.08 -10.68 -15.64
C GLY A 206 -19.78 -9.59 -16.46
N THR A 207 -19.46 -8.32 -16.21
CA THR A 207 -20.04 -7.19 -16.96
C THR A 207 -19.75 -7.30 -18.46
N ILE A 208 -18.49 -7.58 -18.86
CA ILE A 208 -18.11 -7.73 -20.28
C ILE A 208 -18.92 -8.84 -20.99
N VAL A 209 -19.22 -9.96 -20.32
CA VAL A 209 -20.07 -11.01 -20.90
C VAL A 209 -21.55 -10.59 -20.93
N THR A 210 -22.03 -9.86 -19.92
CA THR A 210 -23.38 -9.26 -19.93
C THR A 210 -23.56 -8.24 -21.06
N ASP A 211 -22.52 -7.49 -21.45
CA ASP A 211 -22.59 -6.55 -22.59
C ASP A 211 -22.90 -7.27 -23.91
N VAL A 212 -22.39 -8.49 -24.10
CA VAL A 212 -22.73 -9.32 -25.27
C VAL A 212 -24.23 -9.65 -25.28
N PHE A 213 -24.84 -9.89 -24.12
CA PHE A 213 -26.28 -10.15 -24.02
C PHE A 213 -27.13 -8.88 -24.19
N ILE A 214 -26.79 -7.74 -23.56
CA ILE A 214 -27.61 -6.53 -23.65
C ILE A 214 -27.58 -5.91 -25.06
N LEU A 215 -26.48 -6.09 -25.80
CA LEU A 215 -26.32 -5.59 -27.17
C LEU A 215 -26.79 -6.62 -28.21
N SER A 216 -26.21 -7.83 -28.23
CA SER A 216 -26.53 -8.83 -29.28
C SER A 216 -27.85 -9.58 -29.03
N GLY A 217 -28.31 -9.67 -27.77
CA GLY A 217 -29.51 -10.41 -27.40
C GLY A 217 -30.80 -9.92 -28.05
N PRO A 218 -31.13 -8.60 -28.01
CA PRO A 218 -32.38 -8.07 -28.57
C PRO A 218 -32.57 -8.25 -30.08
N ILE A 219 -31.48 -8.44 -30.82
CA ILE A 219 -31.49 -8.63 -32.29
C ILE A 219 -31.75 -10.09 -32.68
N LEU A 220 -31.51 -11.05 -31.77
CA LEU A 220 -31.71 -12.46 -32.06
C LEU A 220 -33.20 -12.82 -32.06
N THR A 221 -33.63 -13.58 -33.06
CA THR A 221 -35.02 -14.05 -33.23
C THR A 221 -35.27 -15.44 -32.64
N LYS A 222 -34.22 -16.12 -32.17
CA LYS A 222 -34.27 -17.48 -31.60
C LYS A 222 -33.35 -17.60 -30.39
N PHE A 223 -33.69 -18.49 -29.46
CA PHE A 223 -32.85 -18.81 -28.31
C PHE A 223 -31.49 -19.38 -28.75
N ASN A 224 -30.41 -18.71 -28.35
CA ASN A 224 -29.04 -19.14 -28.65
C ASN A 224 -28.26 -19.38 -27.36
N ALA A 225 -28.09 -20.64 -26.99
CA ALA A 225 -27.32 -21.06 -25.83
C ALA A 225 -25.82 -20.71 -25.91
N THR A 226 -25.26 -20.58 -27.12
CA THR A 226 -23.81 -20.46 -27.33
C THR A 226 -23.31 -19.00 -27.40
N LEU A 227 -24.18 -18.00 -27.28
CA LEU A 227 -23.83 -16.59 -27.47
C LEU A 227 -22.60 -16.13 -26.65
N ALA A 228 -22.48 -16.56 -25.39
CA ALA A 228 -21.34 -16.22 -24.54
C ALA A 228 -20.03 -16.95 -24.90
N GLN A 229 -20.08 -18.05 -25.65
CA GLN A 229 -18.89 -18.86 -26.00
C GLN A 229 -17.85 -18.04 -26.76
N VAL A 230 -18.28 -17.03 -27.52
CA VAL A 230 -17.43 -16.05 -28.23
C VAL A 230 -16.36 -15.42 -27.32
N LEU A 231 -16.65 -15.21 -26.03
CA LEU A 231 -15.68 -14.70 -25.04
C LEU A 231 -15.23 -15.78 -24.04
N VAL A 232 -16.15 -16.64 -23.58
CA VAL A 232 -15.85 -17.69 -22.58
C VAL A 232 -14.78 -18.66 -23.09
N LYS A 233 -14.84 -19.07 -24.37
CA LYS A 233 -13.93 -20.06 -24.97
C LYS A 233 -12.49 -19.53 -25.11
N PRO A 234 -12.21 -18.40 -25.79
CA PRO A 234 -10.85 -17.84 -25.81
C PRO A 234 -10.39 -17.41 -24.41
N GLY A 235 -11.28 -16.95 -23.53
CA GLY A 235 -10.94 -16.61 -22.14
C GLY A 235 -10.44 -17.81 -21.34
N ALA A 236 -11.14 -18.95 -21.41
CA ALA A 236 -10.73 -20.20 -20.77
C ALA A 236 -9.41 -20.76 -21.33
N VAL A 237 -9.17 -20.60 -22.64
CA VAL A 237 -7.91 -21.02 -23.27
C VAL A 237 -6.74 -20.12 -22.86
N GLY A 238 -6.95 -18.79 -22.75
CA GLY A 238 -5.97 -17.88 -22.17
C GLY A 238 -5.60 -18.23 -20.73
N VAL A 239 -6.60 -18.61 -19.90
CA VAL A 239 -6.37 -19.16 -18.55
C VAL A 239 -5.57 -20.46 -18.59
N GLY A 240 -5.92 -21.39 -19.48
CA GLY A 240 -5.20 -22.66 -19.64
C GLY A 240 -3.74 -22.48 -20.01
N LEU A 241 -3.44 -21.58 -20.95
CA LEU A 241 -2.07 -21.26 -21.37
C LEU A 241 -1.23 -20.68 -20.21
N GLY A 242 -1.78 -19.73 -19.45
CA GLY A 242 -1.07 -19.15 -18.31
C GLY A 242 -0.88 -20.14 -17.16
N ALA A 243 -1.84 -21.05 -16.94
CA ALA A 243 -1.70 -22.14 -15.97
C ALA A 243 -0.60 -23.14 -16.39
N ALA A 244 -0.62 -23.58 -17.65
CA ALA A 244 0.41 -24.46 -18.21
C ALA A 244 1.81 -23.84 -18.12
N CYS A 245 1.96 -22.56 -18.50
CA CYS A 245 3.23 -21.84 -18.37
C CYS A 245 3.66 -21.70 -16.90
N SER A 246 2.73 -21.51 -15.96
CA SER A 246 3.02 -21.44 -14.51
C SER A 246 3.55 -22.75 -13.91
N VAL A 247 3.23 -23.90 -14.52
CA VAL A 247 3.68 -25.23 -14.10
C VAL A 247 4.97 -25.63 -14.81
N LEU A 248 5.01 -25.50 -16.15
CA LEU A 248 6.07 -26.04 -17.00
C LEU A 248 7.31 -25.14 -17.07
N ILE A 249 7.13 -23.82 -17.00
CA ILE A 249 8.21 -22.84 -17.20
C ILE A 249 8.54 -22.20 -15.86
N PHE A 250 9.70 -22.55 -15.27
CA PHE A 250 10.20 -22.01 -14.00
C PHE A 250 9.12 -21.88 -12.89
N PRO A 251 8.55 -23.02 -12.42
CA PRO A 251 7.53 -23.01 -11.37
C PRO A 251 8.06 -22.36 -10.08
N ARG A 252 7.24 -21.51 -9.46
CA ARG A 252 7.52 -20.82 -8.19
C ARG A 252 6.43 -21.14 -7.17
N SER A 253 6.81 -21.68 -6.02
CA SER A 253 5.90 -21.87 -4.89
C SER A 253 5.78 -20.61 -4.05
N THR A 254 4.67 -20.47 -3.34
CA THR A 254 4.41 -19.35 -2.44
C THR A 254 5.39 -19.34 -1.27
N SER A 255 5.77 -20.52 -0.76
CA SER A 255 6.82 -20.66 0.24
C SER A 255 8.20 -20.19 -0.24
N SER A 256 8.51 -20.23 -1.54
CA SER A 256 9.82 -19.76 -2.05
C SER A 256 9.87 -18.26 -2.25
N VAL A 257 8.74 -17.64 -2.61
CA VAL A 257 8.57 -16.18 -2.63
C VAL A 257 8.63 -15.62 -1.21
N VAL A 258 7.83 -16.17 -0.28
CA VAL A 258 7.78 -15.71 1.11
C VAL A 258 9.13 -15.81 1.81
N LEU A 259 9.86 -16.92 1.68
CA LEU A 259 11.21 -17.03 2.28
C LEU A 259 12.23 -16.09 1.62
N SER A 260 12.11 -15.80 0.32
CA SER A 260 12.98 -14.82 -0.35
C SER A 260 12.71 -13.38 0.13
N GLN A 261 11.47 -13.07 0.45
CA GLN A 261 11.09 -11.78 1.01
C GLN A 261 11.47 -11.66 2.50
N MET A 262 11.38 -12.76 3.27
CA MET A 262 11.92 -12.83 4.63
C MET A 262 13.42 -12.58 4.67
N GLU A 263 14.19 -13.22 3.79
CA GLU A 263 15.62 -12.98 3.67
C GLU A 263 15.92 -11.48 3.44
N GLN A 264 15.22 -10.86 2.48
CA GLN A 264 15.37 -9.44 2.17
C GLN A 264 14.96 -8.55 3.35
N LEU A 265 13.87 -8.87 4.05
CA LEU A 265 13.42 -8.13 5.23
C LEU A 265 14.45 -8.23 6.37
N THR A 266 14.96 -9.42 6.68
CA THR A 266 16.00 -9.63 7.70
C THR A 266 17.29 -8.86 7.35
N ARG A 267 17.71 -8.84 6.08
CA ARG A 267 18.84 -8.02 5.62
C ARG A 267 18.60 -6.51 5.77
N LEU A 268 17.36 -6.03 5.65
CA LEU A 268 17.05 -4.61 5.87
C LEU A 268 17.20 -4.20 7.35
N LEU A 269 17.06 -5.13 8.31
CA LEU A 269 17.18 -4.84 9.75
C LEU A 269 18.60 -4.43 10.18
N ASP A 270 19.64 -4.74 9.40
CA ASP A 270 20.99 -4.20 9.61
C ASP A 270 21.07 -2.67 9.40
N THR A 271 20.18 -2.11 8.57
CA THR A 271 20.24 -0.70 8.16
C THR A 271 20.14 0.28 9.33
N PRO A 272 19.17 0.17 10.26
CA PRO A 272 19.17 1.00 11.47
C PRO A 272 20.42 0.78 12.35
N LEU A 273 20.90 -0.46 12.52
CA LEU A 273 22.13 -0.74 13.30
C LEU A 273 23.37 -0.06 12.68
N ARG A 274 23.39 0.11 11.36
CA ARG A 274 24.41 0.84 10.62
C ARG A 274 24.26 2.36 10.78
N MET A 275 23.04 2.88 10.68
CA MET A 275 22.73 4.30 10.90
C MET A 275 23.07 4.73 12.34
N THR A 276 22.85 3.88 13.34
CA THR A 276 23.23 4.15 14.73
C THR A 276 24.75 4.21 14.89
N ARG A 277 25.51 3.29 14.27
CA ARG A 277 26.99 3.35 14.27
C ARG A 277 27.53 4.60 13.57
N GLN A 278 27.00 4.95 12.40
CA GLN A 278 27.40 6.17 11.66
C GLN A 278 27.10 7.45 12.48
N PHE A 279 25.95 7.50 13.16
CA PHE A 279 25.64 8.61 14.07
C PHE A 279 26.63 8.70 15.24
N LEU A 280 26.93 7.60 15.92
CA LEU A 280 27.85 7.59 17.05
C LEU A 280 29.29 7.93 16.64
N ASN A 281 29.68 7.66 15.40
CA ASN A 281 30.98 8.04 14.83
C ASN A 281 31.10 9.53 14.48
N ASP A 282 30.00 10.29 14.47
CA ASP A 282 29.90 11.65 13.90
C ASP A 282 30.24 11.71 12.40
N ASP A 283 29.98 10.62 11.67
CA ASP A 283 30.00 10.59 10.20
C ASP A 283 28.81 11.43 9.68
N GLY A 284 29.01 12.75 9.55
CA GLY A 284 27.99 13.78 9.19
C GLY A 284 27.34 13.67 7.79
N THR A 285 27.18 12.45 7.28
CA THR A 285 26.73 12.10 5.92
C THR A 285 25.36 11.44 5.87
N SER A 286 24.74 11.10 7.02
CA SER A 286 23.42 10.46 7.05
C SER A 286 22.33 11.40 6.54
N SER A 287 21.94 11.26 5.27
CA SER A 287 20.89 12.09 4.67
C SER A 287 19.54 11.76 5.30
N GLY A 288 18.74 12.78 5.62
CA GLY A 288 17.42 12.57 6.23
C GLY A 288 16.46 11.74 5.38
N ASN A 289 16.67 11.75 4.05
CA ASN A 289 15.93 10.94 3.10
C ASN A 289 16.23 9.43 3.25
N ASP A 290 17.41 9.07 3.73
CA ASP A 290 17.86 7.68 3.81
C ASP A 290 17.12 6.94 4.94
N ALA A 291 16.95 7.57 6.11
CA ALA A 291 16.18 7.02 7.22
C ALA A 291 14.70 6.81 6.86
N GLN A 292 14.07 7.82 6.23
CA GLN A 292 12.66 7.73 5.81
C GLN A 292 12.47 6.73 4.65
N SER A 293 13.42 6.63 3.72
CA SER A 293 13.36 5.61 2.66
C SER A 293 13.59 4.19 3.20
N SER A 294 14.47 4.01 4.21
CA SER A 294 14.63 2.75 4.93
C SER A 294 13.35 2.35 5.67
N LYS A 295 12.67 3.30 6.35
CA LYS A 295 11.35 3.06 6.98
C LYS A 295 10.32 2.59 5.94
N ALA A 296 10.25 3.27 4.80
CA ALA A 296 9.36 2.91 3.70
C ALA A 296 9.68 1.55 3.08
N ALA A 297 10.96 1.20 2.92
CA ALA A 297 11.40 -0.09 2.38
C ALA A 297 11.03 -1.25 3.32
N VAL A 298 11.28 -1.12 4.62
CA VAL A 298 10.95 -2.14 5.64
C VAL A 298 9.44 -2.42 5.67
N ILE A 299 8.60 -1.38 5.75
CA ILE A 299 7.14 -1.55 5.80
C ILE A 299 6.59 -2.02 4.43
N GLY A 300 7.18 -1.54 3.32
CA GLY A 300 6.86 -2.00 1.97
C GLY A 300 7.13 -3.50 1.78
N MET A 301 8.23 -4.02 2.32
CA MET A 301 8.55 -5.45 2.30
C MET A 301 7.60 -6.28 3.17
N LEU A 302 7.26 -5.83 4.37
CA LEU A 302 6.21 -6.45 5.20
C LEU A 302 4.89 -6.59 4.42
N LYS A 303 4.44 -5.50 3.76
CA LYS A 303 3.20 -5.52 2.97
C LYS A 303 3.31 -6.41 1.72
N ALA A 304 4.47 -6.46 1.08
CA ALA A 304 4.71 -7.34 -0.07
C ALA A 304 4.66 -8.84 0.29
N MET A 305 4.91 -9.19 1.56
CA MET A 305 4.81 -10.58 2.07
C MET A 305 3.38 -11.00 2.41
N GLU A 306 2.50 -10.06 2.77
CA GLU A 306 1.14 -10.33 3.27
C GLU A 306 0.31 -11.26 2.35
N PRO A 307 0.28 -11.07 1.01
CA PRO A 307 -0.45 -11.98 0.12
C PRO A 307 0.15 -13.40 0.14
N GLY A 308 1.47 -13.51 0.14
CA GLY A 308 2.15 -14.80 0.18
C GLY A 308 1.85 -15.58 1.47
N LEU A 309 1.84 -14.89 2.61
CA LEU A 309 1.52 -15.46 3.92
C LEU A 309 0.05 -15.91 4.04
N ALA A 310 -0.87 -15.19 3.38
CA ALA A 310 -2.27 -15.59 3.28
C ALA A 310 -2.45 -16.87 2.44
N PHE A 311 -1.85 -16.95 1.25
CA PHE A 311 -1.98 -18.12 0.37
C PHE A 311 -1.10 -19.32 0.78
N LEU A 312 -0.18 -19.17 1.73
CA LEU A 312 0.73 -20.23 2.18
C LEU A 312 0.08 -21.57 2.63
N PRO A 313 -1.11 -21.63 3.27
CA PRO A 313 -1.80 -22.90 3.59
C PRO A 313 -2.39 -23.63 2.37
N LEU A 314 -2.39 -22.95 1.21
CA LEU A 314 -2.88 -23.42 -0.09
C LEU A 314 -1.72 -23.64 -1.08
N ASP A 315 -0.48 -23.62 -0.59
CA ASP A 315 0.72 -23.77 -1.40
C ASP A 315 1.09 -25.25 -1.58
N PHE A 316 1.42 -25.63 -2.81
CA PHE A 316 2.09 -26.90 -3.10
C PHE A 316 3.58 -26.61 -3.21
N SER A 317 4.42 -27.19 -2.35
CA SER A 317 5.85 -26.87 -2.36
C SER A 317 6.77 -27.98 -1.86
N ARG A 318 8.04 -27.90 -2.28
CA ARG A 318 9.14 -28.75 -1.79
C ARG A 318 10.11 -27.90 -0.97
N GLY A 319 10.55 -28.41 0.18
CA GLY A 319 11.49 -27.74 1.09
C GLY A 319 11.61 -28.42 2.45
N ARG A 320 12.49 -27.91 3.32
CA ARG A 320 12.64 -28.36 4.71
C ARG A 320 11.48 -27.92 5.62
N TRP A 321 11.15 -26.62 5.57
CA TRP A 321 10.12 -26.01 6.40
C TRP A 321 8.74 -26.07 5.75
N ASN A 322 7.70 -26.32 6.55
CA ASN A 322 6.30 -26.38 6.13
C ASN A 322 5.60 -24.99 6.23
N SER A 323 4.30 -24.93 5.90
CA SER A 323 3.51 -23.69 5.89
C SER A 323 3.21 -23.08 7.27
N GLU A 324 3.46 -23.81 8.36
CA GLU A 324 3.27 -23.38 9.75
C GLU A 324 4.62 -23.03 10.40
N ASP A 325 5.69 -23.78 10.10
CA ASP A 325 7.09 -23.46 10.42
C ASP A 325 7.48 -22.06 9.88
N ILE A 326 7.09 -21.76 8.64
CA ILE A 326 7.31 -20.44 8.01
C ILE A 326 6.45 -19.35 8.68
N LYS A 327 5.28 -19.69 9.23
CA LYS A 327 4.42 -18.71 9.93
C LYS A 327 4.91 -18.39 11.33
N SER A 328 5.48 -19.34 12.06
CA SER A 328 6.14 -19.06 13.33
C SER A 328 7.41 -18.22 13.14
N LEU A 329 8.21 -18.52 12.10
CA LEU A 329 9.34 -17.67 11.70
C LEU A 329 8.89 -16.24 11.31
N TYR A 330 7.77 -16.08 10.59
CA TYR A 330 7.22 -14.75 10.27
C TYR A 330 6.93 -13.93 11.52
N ILE A 331 6.33 -14.55 12.55
CA ILE A 331 5.98 -13.87 13.80
C ILE A 331 7.25 -13.30 14.46
N LYS A 332 8.33 -14.09 14.51
CA LYS A 332 9.63 -13.65 15.06
C LYS A 332 10.33 -12.57 14.22
N ILE A 333 10.36 -12.71 12.90
CA ILE A 333 10.91 -11.66 12.03
C ILE A 333 10.09 -10.36 12.15
N ARG A 334 8.76 -10.44 12.33
CA ARG A 334 7.90 -9.27 12.51
C ARG A 334 8.11 -8.61 13.88
N GLU A 335 8.27 -9.37 14.96
CA GLU A 335 8.66 -8.86 16.29
C GLU A 335 10.00 -8.10 16.20
N ALA A 336 11.01 -8.68 15.55
CA ALA A 336 12.29 -8.00 15.29
C ALA A 336 12.15 -6.78 14.38
N THR A 337 11.26 -6.81 13.39
CA THR A 337 10.98 -5.66 12.53
C THR A 337 10.33 -4.51 13.33
N ALA A 338 9.43 -4.80 14.27
CA ALA A 338 8.83 -3.80 15.15
C ALA A 338 9.88 -3.16 16.07
N ALA A 339 10.80 -3.96 16.64
CA ALA A 339 11.94 -3.46 17.41
C ALA A 339 12.85 -2.55 16.56
N SER A 340 13.23 -2.98 15.35
CA SER A 340 14.06 -2.20 14.43
C SER A 340 13.38 -0.91 13.95
N LEU A 341 12.06 -0.90 13.75
CA LEU A 341 11.31 0.31 13.37
C LEU A 341 11.44 1.42 14.43
N PHE A 342 11.38 1.09 15.72
CA PHE A 342 11.60 2.08 16.78
C PHE A 342 13.00 2.72 16.74
N LEU A 343 14.03 1.99 16.28
CA LEU A 343 15.38 2.53 16.11
C LEU A 343 15.48 3.42 14.86
N ILE A 344 14.73 3.12 13.79
CA ILE A 344 14.57 4.03 12.64
C ILE A 344 13.81 5.31 13.06
N ASP A 345 12.77 5.18 13.89
CA ASP A 345 11.90 6.29 14.32
C ASP A 345 12.57 7.31 15.27
N PHE A 346 13.69 6.92 15.87
CA PHE A 346 14.63 7.80 16.56
C PHE A 346 15.45 8.62 15.55
N HIS A 347 16.06 7.97 14.56
CA HIS A 347 16.83 8.68 13.53
C HIS A 347 15.96 9.61 12.66
N VAL A 348 14.74 9.21 12.31
CA VAL A 348 13.79 10.04 11.56
C VAL A 348 13.37 11.29 12.34
N ALA A 349 13.15 11.18 13.65
CA ALA A 349 12.72 12.31 14.46
C ALA A 349 13.86 13.31 14.71
N ARG A 350 15.05 12.86 15.13
CA ARG A 350 16.26 13.72 15.22
C ARG A 350 16.56 14.48 13.93
N VAL A 351 16.38 13.83 12.77
CA VAL A 351 16.49 14.47 11.44
C VAL A 351 15.42 15.56 11.27
N SER A 352 14.18 15.30 11.66
CA SER A 352 13.06 16.24 11.52
C SER A 352 13.17 17.44 12.45
N THR A 353 13.69 17.27 13.68
CA THR A 353 13.92 18.36 14.64
C THR A 353 15.10 19.22 14.16
N ALA A 354 16.21 18.62 13.74
CA ALA A 354 17.35 19.36 13.16
C ALA A 354 16.97 20.15 11.89
N ALA A 355 15.94 19.71 11.15
CA ALA A 355 15.36 20.47 10.04
C ALA A 355 14.40 21.59 10.51
N ARG A 356 13.70 21.42 11.64
CA ARG A 356 12.86 22.44 12.30
C ARG A 356 13.71 23.55 12.91
N ALA A 357 14.74 23.23 13.69
CA ALA A 357 15.64 24.22 14.29
C ALA A 357 16.36 25.08 13.24
N LYS A 358 16.83 24.47 12.14
CA LYS A 358 17.43 25.20 11.01
C LYS A 358 16.44 26.15 10.33
N LYS A 359 15.13 25.84 10.30
CA LYS A 359 14.09 26.75 9.83
C LYS A 359 13.83 27.89 10.81
N LEU A 360 13.65 27.60 12.11
CA LEU A 360 13.47 28.64 13.14
C LEU A 360 14.66 29.62 13.15
N ALA A 361 15.89 29.12 13.05
CA ALA A 361 17.08 29.96 12.94
C ALA A 361 17.07 30.83 11.66
N HIS A 362 16.52 30.33 10.55
CA HIS A 362 16.34 31.14 9.34
C HIS A 362 15.28 32.23 9.49
N SER A 363 14.12 31.92 10.09
CA SER A 363 13.07 32.91 10.36
C SER A 363 13.55 34.00 11.32
N ARG A 364 14.19 33.61 12.43
CA ARG A 364 14.76 34.56 13.41
C ARG A 364 15.85 35.46 12.81
N ASN A 365 16.54 34.98 11.78
CA ASN A 365 17.52 35.75 10.99
C ASN A 365 16.92 36.51 9.79
N ALA A 366 15.61 36.42 9.58
CA ALA A 366 14.84 37.20 8.61
C ALA A 366 14.10 38.35 9.30
N ASP A 367 13.41 38.08 10.41
CA ASP A 367 12.71 39.11 11.22
C ASP A 367 13.68 40.16 11.77
N SER A 368 14.93 39.77 12.02
CA SER A 368 16.00 40.70 12.44
C SER A 368 16.60 41.56 11.32
N LYS A 369 15.97 41.62 10.12
CA LYS A 369 16.46 42.39 8.96
C LYS A 369 15.54 43.52 8.50
N THR A 370 14.50 43.85 9.26
CA THR A 370 13.73 45.10 9.12
C THR A 370 14.17 46.11 10.19
N PRO A 371 15.10 47.04 9.87
CA PRO A 371 15.41 48.18 10.72
C PRO A 371 14.41 49.32 10.50
N GLN A 372 14.33 50.21 11.50
CA GLN A 372 13.52 51.46 11.53
C GLN A 372 11.99 51.24 11.66
N ASP A 373 11.29 51.85 12.62
CA ASP A 373 11.71 52.72 13.73
C ASP A 373 10.84 52.47 14.97
N GLU A 374 11.46 52.19 16.13
CA GLU A 374 10.88 52.51 17.45
C GLU A 374 11.97 52.52 18.53
N LYS A 375 12.33 53.72 19.00
CA LYS A 375 13.40 53.96 19.99
C LYS A 375 12.90 54.74 21.21
N SER A 376 11.94 54.17 21.95
CA SER A 376 11.65 54.54 23.34
C SER A 376 10.76 53.50 24.02
N VAL A 377 10.86 53.38 25.35
CA VAL A 377 10.08 52.47 26.22
C VAL A 377 10.45 50.97 26.09
N SER A 378 11.68 50.61 26.47
CA SER A 378 12.05 49.20 26.73
C SER A 378 13.13 49.08 27.81
N GLU A 379 12.75 49.32 29.08
CA GLU A 379 13.65 49.11 30.23
C GLU A 379 12.95 48.60 31.51
N VAL A 380 11.61 48.47 31.50
CA VAL A 380 10.82 47.91 32.63
C VAL A 380 10.11 46.60 32.24
N VAL A 381 9.83 46.36 30.96
CA VAL A 381 9.20 45.12 30.45
C VAL A 381 10.21 43.97 30.30
N GLY A 382 11.52 44.26 30.42
CA GLY A 382 12.60 43.32 30.13
C GLY A 382 12.56 42.02 30.93
N SER A 383 12.22 42.06 32.23
CA SER A 383 12.19 40.85 33.08
C SER A 383 11.14 39.84 32.60
N ALA A 384 9.89 40.29 32.42
CA ALA A 384 8.79 39.43 32.01
C ALA A 384 8.90 38.94 30.55
N LEU A 385 9.64 39.67 29.70
CA LEU A 385 10.02 39.19 28.37
C LEU A 385 11.16 38.16 28.43
N SER A 386 12.17 38.35 29.27
CA SER A 386 13.26 37.36 29.45
C SER A 386 12.69 36.02 29.89
N ASP A 387 11.93 35.99 30.99
CA ASP A 387 11.28 34.78 31.52
C ASP A 387 10.46 34.05 30.45
N ARG A 388 9.64 34.78 29.66
CA ARG A 388 8.85 34.17 28.59
C ARG A 388 9.69 33.67 27.42
N THR A 389 10.80 34.32 27.08
CA THR A 389 11.73 33.80 26.04
C THR A 389 12.52 32.59 26.53
N GLU A 390 12.89 32.54 27.81
CA GLU A 390 13.59 31.42 28.43
C GLU A 390 12.65 30.21 28.53
N ILE A 391 11.44 30.37 29.09
CA ILE A 391 10.41 29.33 29.13
C ILE A 391 10.08 28.82 27.72
N SER A 392 9.92 29.71 26.73
CA SER A 392 9.70 29.32 25.33
C SER A 392 10.86 28.49 24.77
N SER A 393 12.12 28.84 25.07
CA SER A 393 13.29 28.08 24.65
C SER A 393 13.37 26.69 25.30
N LEU A 394 13.01 26.57 26.58
CA LEU A 394 12.95 25.31 27.32
C LEU A 394 11.81 24.42 26.80
N VAL A 395 10.64 25.00 26.54
CA VAL A 395 9.48 24.30 25.97
C VAL A 395 9.79 23.78 24.55
N GLU A 396 10.45 24.56 23.70
CA GLU A 396 10.84 24.09 22.36
C GLU A 396 11.88 22.95 22.46
N ALA A 397 12.84 23.03 23.38
CA ALA A 397 13.81 21.95 23.62
C ALA A 397 13.22 20.69 24.32
N LEU A 398 12.04 20.81 24.93
CA LEU A 398 11.23 19.68 25.44
C LEU A 398 10.31 19.08 24.37
N LYS A 399 9.96 19.82 23.31
CA LYS A 399 9.39 19.26 22.07
C LYS A 399 10.44 18.47 21.28
N SER A 400 11.71 18.86 21.35
CA SER A 400 12.84 18.22 20.63
C SER A 400 13.93 17.63 21.55
N PRO A 401 13.62 16.70 22.47
CA PRO A 401 14.62 16.12 23.38
C PRO A 401 15.75 15.40 22.63
N GLU A 402 15.48 14.91 21.42
CA GLU A 402 16.45 14.26 20.52
C GLU A 402 17.47 15.23 19.89
N GLU A 403 17.26 16.54 20.02
CA GLU A 403 18.17 17.61 19.56
C GLU A 403 18.84 18.37 20.72
N SER A 404 18.41 18.12 21.97
CA SER A 404 19.15 18.61 23.14
C SER A 404 20.61 18.17 23.05
N SER A 405 21.53 19.12 23.26
CA SER A 405 22.93 18.98 22.85
C SER A 405 23.63 17.86 23.63
N VAL A 406 23.68 16.67 23.03
CA VAL A 406 24.41 15.52 23.57
C VAL A 406 25.87 15.93 23.72
N ARG A 407 26.40 15.91 24.95
CA ARG A 407 27.80 16.22 25.22
C ARG A 407 28.67 15.32 24.32
N PRO A 408 29.74 15.84 23.67
CA PRO A 408 30.58 15.01 22.80
C PRO A 408 31.17 13.82 23.56
N GLU A 409 31.49 14.00 24.84
CA GLU A 409 31.93 12.97 25.78
C GLU A 409 30.91 11.85 25.99
N LEU A 410 29.62 12.16 26.00
CA LEU A 410 28.53 11.18 26.06
C LEU A 410 28.38 10.44 24.72
N VAL A 411 28.59 11.11 23.58
CA VAL A 411 28.59 10.46 22.26
C VAL A 411 29.76 9.47 22.14
N SER A 412 30.96 9.84 22.56
CA SER A 412 32.10 8.89 22.61
C SER A 412 31.87 7.76 23.60
N THR A 413 31.31 8.04 24.78
CA THR A 413 31.00 6.98 25.76
C THR A 413 30.00 5.97 25.19
N LEU A 414 28.92 6.43 24.54
CA LEU A 414 27.93 5.57 23.90
C LEU A 414 28.50 4.83 22.68
N ARG A 415 29.42 5.45 21.91
CA ARG A 415 30.14 4.78 20.82
C ARG A 415 30.88 3.56 21.33
N ASP A 416 31.67 3.73 22.39
CA ASP A 416 32.56 2.69 22.89
C ASP A 416 31.78 1.54 23.55
N THR A 417 30.79 1.83 24.40
CA THR A 417 30.01 0.78 25.08
C THR A 417 29.03 0.04 24.16
N THR A 418 28.49 0.69 23.12
CA THR A 418 27.51 0.05 22.21
C THR A 418 28.11 -0.56 20.94
N ALA A 419 29.40 -0.32 20.65
CA ALA A 419 30.06 -0.85 19.44
C ALA A 419 29.94 -2.38 19.31
N ASN A 420 30.20 -3.12 20.39
CA ASN A 420 30.15 -4.59 20.42
C ASN A 420 28.72 -5.11 20.12
N ILE A 421 27.70 -4.67 20.88
CA ILE A 421 26.32 -5.13 20.67
C ILE A 421 25.79 -4.76 19.27
N LEU A 422 26.14 -3.57 18.74
CA LEU A 422 25.74 -3.15 17.39
C LEU A 422 26.43 -3.98 16.29
N GLN A 423 27.69 -4.39 16.48
CA GLN A 423 28.41 -5.26 15.56
C GLN A 423 27.89 -6.71 15.63
N THR A 424 27.71 -7.27 16.82
CA THR A 424 27.28 -8.65 17.03
C THR A 424 25.81 -8.84 16.59
N THR A 425 24.93 -7.87 16.84
CA THR A 425 23.56 -7.88 16.29
C THR A 425 23.57 -7.77 14.75
N SER A 426 24.45 -6.96 14.18
CA SER A 426 24.63 -6.81 12.72
C SER A 426 25.05 -8.13 12.08
N GLN A 427 26.05 -8.82 12.64
CA GLN A 427 26.46 -10.17 12.23
C GLN A 427 25.31 -11.19 12.35
N ALA A 428 24.54 -11.13 13.44
CA ALA A 428 23.37 -11.99 13.64
C ALA A 428 22.30 -11.81 12.55
N THR A 429 22.02 -10.57 12.12
CA THR A 429 21.07 -10.34 11.00
C THR A 429 21.54 -10.97 9.69
N VAL A 430 22.86 -10.93 9.42
CA VAL A 430 23.46 -11.48 8.20
C VAL A 430 23.44 -13.00 8.23
N LEU A 431 23.80 -13.63 9.35
CA LEU A 431 23.80 -15.09 9.49
C LEU A 431 22.37 -15.67 9.46
N ALA A 432 21.41 -15.02 10.10
CA ALA A 432 20.00 -15.39 10.02
C ALA A 432 19.45 -15.30 8.58
N ALA A 433 19.86 -14.28 7.82
CA ALA A 433 19.52 -14.17 6.40
C ALA A 433 20.22 -15.26 5.55
N GLU A 434 21.49 -15.58 5.81
CA GLU A 434 22.21 -16.67 5.11
C GLU A 434 21.53 -18.04 5.35
N ALA A 435 21.13 -18.33 6.60
CA ALA A 435 20.40 -19.54 6.94
C ALA A 435 19.09 -19.67 6.14
N ILE A 436 18.28 -18.60 6.08
CA ILE A 436 17.05 -18.55 5.28
C ILE A 436 17.37 -18.70 3.78
N HIS A 437 18.42 -18.05 3.28
CA HIS A 437 18.84 -18.11 1.89
C HIS A 437 19.17 -19.55 1.45
N ILE A 438 20.03 -20.25 2.20
CA ILE A 438 20.50 -21.60 1.85
C ILE A 438 19.36 -22.62 1.91
N VAL A 439 18.42 -22.48 2.87
CA VAL A 439 17.21 -23.31 2.92
C VAL A 439 16.27 -23.02 1.75
N ASN A 440 16.19 -21.77 1.28
CA ASN A 440 15.29 -21.39 0.21
C ASN A 440 15.81 -21.72 -1.20
N THR A 441 17.11 -21.65 -1.44
CA THR A 441 17.72 -21.99 -2.74
C THR A 441 17.77 -23.51 -2.96
N ASN A 442 18.20 -24.27 -1.95
CA ASN A 442 18.44 -25.72 -2.08
C ASN A 442 17.18 -26.55 -1.78
N ARG A 443 16.13 -26.37 -2.60
CA ARG A 443 14.81 -27.04 -2.44
C ARG A 443 14.66 -28.39 -3.14
N TRP A 444 15.37 -28.59 -4.25
CA TRP A 444 15.24 -29.78 -5.09
C TRP A 444 16.31 -30.82 -4.82
N LEU A 445 17.56 -30.36 -4.73
CA LEU A 445 18.76 -31.13 -4.39
C LEU A 445 19.56 -30.34 -3.34
N ILE A 446 20.26 -31.03 -2.44
CA ILE A 446 21.26 -30.46 -1.52
C ILE A 446 22.51 -31.34 -1.65
N GLY A 447 23.60 -30.78 -2.18
CA GLY A 447 24.90 -31.44 -2.20
C GLY A 447 25.52 -31.51 -0.80
N GLU A 448 26.52 -32.37 -0.61
CA GLU A 448 27.04 -32.64 0.73
C GLU A 448 27.76 -31.44 1.36
N GLN A 449 28.41 -30.61 0.53
CA GLN A 449 28.98 -29.32 0.93
C GLN A 449 27.91 -28.35 1.47
N GLN A 450 26.68 -28.38 0.93
CA GLN A 450 25.58 -27.57 1.43
C GLN A 450 24.95 -28.16 2.70
N LYS A 451 24.99 -29.50 2.89
CA LYS A 451 24.65 -30.14 4.18
C LYS A 451 25.64 -29.72 5.27
N SER A 452 26.95 -29.77 4.99
CA SER A 452 27.98 -29.40 5.97
C SER A 452 27.95 -27.91 6.30
N ARG A 453 27.78 -26.99 5.33
CA ARG A 453 27.58 -25.56 5.62
C ARG A 453 26.33 -25.30 6.46
N LEU A 454 25.21 -26.00 6.19
CA LEU A 454 24.01 -25.88 7.03
C LEU A 454 24.24 -26.36 8.48
N ASN A 455 25.02 -27.43 8.67
CA ASN A 455 25.36 -27.91 10.00
C ASN A 455 26.33 -26.94 10.73
N ALA A 456 27.31 -26.36 10.02
CA ALA A 456 28.20 -25.33 10.56
C ALA A 456 27.42 -24.08 11.00
N ILE A 457 26.47 -23.61 10.18
CA ILE A 457 25.57 -22.49 10.51
C ILE A 457 24.76 -22.78 11.79
N VAL A 458 24.38 -24.02 12.08
CA VAL A 458 23.68 -24.34 13.36
C VAL A 458 24.60 -24.15 14.57
N SER A 459 25.92 -24.37 14.45
CA SER A 459 26.90 -24.03 15.49
C SER A 459 27.09 -22.52 15.58
N GLU A 460 27.37 -21.86 14.44
CA GLU A 460 27.58 -20.41 14.35
C GLU A 460 26.37 -19.62 14.92
N LEU A 461 25.14 -20.05 14.68
CA LEU A 461 23.92 -19.45 15.25
C LEU A 461 23.86 -19.58 16.78
N GLY A 462 24.34 -20.68 17.35
CA GLY A 462 24.38 -20.91 18.80
C GLY A 462 25.49 -20.12 19.49
N GLU A 463 26.69 -20.14 18.90
CA GLU A 463 27.85 -19.37 19.37
C GLU A 463 27.57 -17.86 19.31
N LEU A 464 27.02 -17.38 18.19
CA LEU A 464 26.69 -15.96 18.00
C LEU A 464 25.52 -15.50 18.88
N ARG A 465 24.56 -16.38 19.19
CA ARG A 465 23.53 -16.12 20.20
C ARG A 465 24.17 -15.92 21.59
N ALA A 466 25.02 -16.84 22.03
CA ALA A 466 25.68 -16.73 23.34
C ALA A 466 26.57 -15.47 23.42
N SER A 467 27.27 -15.14 22.33
CA SER A 467 28.02 -13.89 22.19
C SER A 467 27.12 -12.65 22.29
N LEU A 468 25.94 -12.66 21.67
CA LEU A 468 24.97 -11.56 21.71
C LEU A 468 24.32 -11.39 23.10
N GLU A 469 23.94 -12.49 23.76
CA GLU A 469 23.42 -12.49 25.13
C GLU A 469 24.46 -11.92 26.13
N ALA A 470 25.74 -12.28 25.98
CA ALA A 470 26.84 -11.72 26.76
C ALA A 470 27.09 -10.23 26.44
N ALA A 471 27.20 -9.86 25.15
CA ALA A 471 27.41 -8.48 24.74
C ALA A 471 26.28 -7.54 25.19
N ARG A 472 25.04 -8.05 25.28
CA ARG A 472 23.91 -7.32 25.86
C ARG A 472 24.09 -7.10 27.37
N ALA A 473 24.49 -8.12 28.13
CA ALA A 473 24.73 -7.98 29.57
C ALA A 473 25.85 -6.96 29.86
N THR A 474 26.97 -7.04 29.14
CA THR A 474 28.09 -6.09 29.24
C THR A 474 27.67 -4.67 28.85
N CYS A 475 26.95 -4.50 27.73
CA CYS A 475 26.45 -3.21 27.28
C CYS A 475 25.59 -2.52 28.35
N ILE A 476 24.75 -3.27 29.06
CA ILE A 476 23.88 -2.76 30.13
C ILE A 476 24.70 -2.18 31.29
N THR A 477 25.69 -2.91 31.78
CA THR A 477 26.51 -2.45 32.92
C THR A 477 27.43 -1.30 32.53
N GLU A 478 28.11 -1.41 31.39
CA GLU A 478 29.09 -0.41 30.95
C GLU A 478 28.43 0.90 30.51
N THR A 479 27.27 0.83 29.84
CA THR A 479 26.55 2.04 29.40
C THR A 479 25.95 2.80 30.58
N ASN A 480 25.32 2.10 31.54
CA ASN A 480 24.80 2.74 32.74
C ASN A 480 25.92 3.51 33.48
N ASP A 481 27.04 2.85 33.77
CA ASP A 481 28.18 3.47 34.46
C ASP A 481 28.89 4.53 33.62
N GLY A 482 28.83 4.43 32.28
CA GLY A 482 29.33 5.45 31.36
C GLY A 482 28.48 6.74 31.36
N VAL A 483 27.16 6.60 31.30
CA VAL A 483 26.20 7.70 31.40
C VAL A 483 26.34 8.41 32.75
N ILE A 484 26.50 7.66 33.85
CA ILE A 484 26.76 8.23 35.18
C ILE A 484 28.06 9.04 35.19
N ARG A 485 29.16 8.54 34.60
CA ARG A 485 30.43 9.26 34.51
C ARG A 485 30.32 10.56 33.69
N ALA A 486 29.68 10.53 32.52
CA ALA A 486 29.48 11.71 31.66
C ALA A 486 28.58 12.81 32.29
N HIS A 487 27.84 12.46 33.35
CA HIS A 487 26.94 13.34 34.09
C HIS A 487 27.26 13.45 35.59
N ALA A 488 28.48 13.08 36.03
CA ALA A 488 28.85 13.06 37.45
C ALA A 488 28.66 14.41 38.17
N GLU A 489 28.79 15.53 37.43
CA GLU A 489 28.55 16.89 37.92
C GLU A 489 27.12 17.12 38.45
N LEU A 490 26.13 16.33 38.01
CA LEU A 490 24.73 16.45 38.40
C LEU A 490 24.41 15.76 39.73
N PHE A 491 25.31 14.92 40.24
CA PHE A 491 25.11 14.13 41.47
C PHE A 491 25.92 14.67 42.65
N ASP A 492 25.36 14.57 43.85
CA ASP A 492 26.04 14.89 45.11
C ASP A 492 26.87 13.71 45.65
N GLU A 493 27.55 13.93 46.77
CA GLU A 493 28.38 12.91 47.46
C GLU A 493 27.56 11.76 48.07
N HIS A 494 26.22 11.80 47.94
CA HIS A 494 25.29 10.76 48.39
C HIS A 494 24.54 10.11 47.21
N GLY A 495 24.98 10.39 45.97
CA GLY A 495 24.43 9.82 44.76
C GLY A 495 23.02 10.31 44.39
N GLN A 496 22.58 11.44 44.96
CA GLN A 496 21.31 12.10 44.64
C GLN A 496 21.53 13.30 43.71
N LEU A 497 20.47 13.75 43.05
CA LEU A 497 20.51 14.90 42.15
C LEU A 497 20.76 16.21 42.92
N ARG A 498 21.74 17.01 42.47
CA ARG A 498 22.05 18.33 43.05
C ARG A 498 20.87 19.31 42.96
N ASN A 499 20.86 20.29 43.86
CA ASN A 499 19.74 21.21 44.00
C ASN A 499 19.51 22.08 42.74
N ARG A 500 18.25 22.27 42.37
CA ARG A 500 17.78 22.73 41.04
C ARG A 500 18.30 24.13 40.64
N ASN A 501 18.53 25.01 41.61
CA ASN A 501 18.88 26.42 41.41
C ASN A 501 20.27 26.66 40.75
N HIS A 502 21.07 25.61 40.52
CA HIS A 502 22.38 25.71 39.86
C HIS A 502 22.51 24.81 38.62
N MET A 503 21.41 24.24 38.12
CA MET A 503 21.43 23.32 36.97
C MET A 503 20.67 23.88 35.76
N HIS A 504 21.28 23.79 34.58
CA HIS A 504 20.60 24.07 33.32
C HIS A 504 19.50 23.01 33.09
N PRO A 505 18.22 23.39 32.85
CA PRO A 505 17.13 22.40 32.76
C PRO A 505 17.25 21.34 31.66
N LEU A 506 18.16 21.54 30.70
CA LEU A 506 18.45 20.61 29.61
C LEU A 506 19.43 19.49 29.97
N ALA A 507 20.13 19.57 31.10
CA ALA A 507 21.15 18.58 31.48
C ALA A 507 20.58 17.16 31.69
N LEU A 508 19.31 17.06 32.12
CA LEU A 508 18.61 15.78 32.30
C LEU A 508 18.18 15.14 30.96
N ASN A 509 17.99 15.92 29.90
CA ASN A 509 17.55 15.39 28.61
C ASN A 509 18.62 14.49 27.97
N GLY A 510 19.91 14.74 28.21
CA GLY A 510 21.02 13.87 27.79
C GLY A 510 20.92 12.45 28.36
N ILE A 511 20.64 12.33 29.67
CA ILE A 511 20.46 11.04 30.36
C ILE A 511 19.20 10.33 29.84
N ILE A 512 18.09 11.05 29.69
CA ILE A 512 16.85 10.47 29.15
C ILE A 512 17.09 9.96 27.71
N LEU A 513 17.82 10.71 26.89
CA LEU A 513 18.11 10.35 25.50
C LEU A 513 19.04 9.13 25.40
N SER A 514 20.09 9.05 26.22
CA SER A 514 20.98 7.88 26.25
C SER A 514 20.23 6.62 26.68
N MET A 515 19.39 6.70 27.72
CA MET A 515 18.58 5.55 28.18
C MET A 515 17.50 5.14 27.17
N VAL A 516 16.91 6.10 26.44
CA VAL A 516 15.98 5.81 25.35
C VAL A 516 16.68 5.09 24.20
N LEU A 517 17.88 5.53 23.81
CA LEU A 517 18.67 4.91 22.74
C LEU A 517 19.13 3.50 23.14
N GLU A 518 19.65 3.32 24.35
CA GLU A 518 20.08 2.02 24.88
C GLU A 518 18.94 0.99 24.86
N GLU A 519 17.75 1.33 25.38
CA GLU A 519 16.56 0.46 25.35
C GLU A 519 16.10 0.14 23.92
N ARG A 520 16.35 0.99 22.91
CA ARG A 520 16.09 0.64 21.49
C ARG A 520 17.13 -0.32 20.94
N ILE A 521 18.42 -0.16 21.28
CA ILE A 521 19.49 -1.07 20.85
C ILE A 521 19.33 -2.45 21.49
N ILE A 522 19.08 -2.51 22.80
CA ILE A 522 18.80 -3.74 23.55
C ILE A 522 17.53 -4.43 23.02
N GLY A 523 16.47 -3.67 22.75
CA GLY A 523 15.24 -4.21 22.16
C GLY A 523 15.48 -4.84 20.79
N ALA A 524 16.31 -4.22 19.94
CA ALA A 524 16.71 -4.79 18.66
C ALA A 524 17.52 -6.09 18.84
N ALA A 525 18.55 -6.08 19.71
CA ALA A 525 19.37 -7.25 20.01
C ALA A 525 18.54 -8.44 20.52
N SER A 526 17.75 -8.24 21.57
CA SER A 526 16.90 -9.29 22.17
C SER A 526 15.86 -9.85 21.18
N SER A 527 15.30 -9.01 20.31
CA SER A 527 14.42 -9.49 19.24
C SER A 527 15.14 -10.34 18.19
N MET A 528 16.42 -10.05 17.91
CA MET A 528 17.26 -10.82 17.00
C MET A 528 17.69 -12.16 17.61
N GLU A 529 18.00 -12.22 18.91
CA GLU A 529 18.23 -13.48 19.64
C GLU A 529 17.05 -14.46 19.47
N SER A 530 15.80 -13.97 19.58
CA SER A 530 14.61 -14.80 19.38
C SER A 530 14.42 -15.25 17.93
N VAL A 531 14.95 -14.52 16.94
CA VAL A 531 15.02 -14.97 15.54
C VAL A 531 16.12 -16.02 15.35
N LEU A 532 17.32 -15.81 15.91
CA LEU A 532 18.43 -16.79 15.88
C LEU A 532 17.99 -18.13 16.50
N GLU A 533 17.40 -18.07 17.69
CA GLU A 533 16.85 -19.23 18.41
C GLU A 533 15.84 -19.99 17.55
N HIS A 534 14.84 -19.30 17.00
CA HIS A 534 13.79 -19.94 16.20
C HIS A 534 14.32 -20.54 14.89
N VAL A 535 15.29 -19.87 14.23
CA VAL A 535 15.97 -20.41 13.04
C VAL A 535 16.81 -21.64 13.39
N ALA A 536 17.57 -21.61 14.49
CA ALA A 536 18.37 -22.76 14.94
C ALA A 536 17.48 -23.97 15.28
N GLN A 537 16.40 -23.76 16.05
CA GLN A 537 15.40 -24.80 16.34
C GLN A 537 14.77 -25.37 15.05
N LEU A 538 14.38 -24.52 14.09
CA LEU A 538 13.82 -24.97 12.82
C LEU A 538 14.83 -25.72 11.93
N LEU A 539 16.13 -25.42 12.02
CA LEU A 539 17.17 -26.16 11.30
C LEU A 539 17.43 -27.54 11.93
N GLN A 540 17.43 -27.63 13.26
CA GLN A 540 17.59 -28.88 14.00
C GLN A 540 16.37 -29.81 13.83
N LEU A 541 15.15 -29.27 13.88
CA LEU A 541 13.89 -30.04 13.77
C LEU A 541 13.54 -30.46 12.32
N ARG A 542 14.14 -29.85 11.29
CA ARG A 542 13.82 -30.08 9.87
C ARG A 542 15.08 -30.33 9.03
N THR A 543 15.72 -31.46 9.25
CA THR A 543 16.93 -31.90 8.53
C THR A 543 16.66 -32.33 7.07
N GLU A 544 15.48 -32.89 6.77
CA GLU A 544 15.12 -33.44 5.46
C GLU A 544 14.32 -32.49 4.57
N GLN A 545 14.49 -32.60 3.24
CA GLN A 545 13.54 -32.03 2.28
C GLN A 545 12.32 -32.94 2.15
N ARG A 546 11.11 -32.36 2.21
CA ARG A 546 9.85 -33.08 1.93
C ARG A 546 8.98 -32.30 0.94
N ILE A 547 7.98 -32.98 0.36
CA ILE A 547 6.92 -32.34 -0.44
C ILE A 547 5.75 -32.08 0.51
N TRP A 548 5.31 -30.83 0.56
CA TRP A 548 4.22 -30.37 1.41
C TRP A 548 2.97 -30.11 0.57
N LEU A 549 1.88 -30.79 0.93
CA LEU A 549 0.57 -30.65 0.32
C LEU A 549 -0.25 -29.53 0.99
N PRO A 550 -1.23 -28.92 0.29
CA PRO A 550 -2.11 -27.89 0.84
C PRO A 550 -2.84 -28.35 2.11
N SER A 551 -2.53 -27.74 3.26
CA SER A 551 -3.00 -28.19 4.57
C SER A 551 -4.44 -27.77 4.88
N ARG A 552 -4.94 -26.69 4.26
CA ARG A 552 -6.23 -26.08 4.65
C ARG A 552 -7.05 -25.59 3.44
N ILE A 553 -7.45 -26.48 2.51
CA ILE A 553 -8.24 -26.08 1.31
C ILE A 553 -9.52 -25.29 1.67
N ARG A 554 -10.20 -25.63 2.77
CA ARG A 554 -11.36 -24.86 3.29
C ARG A 554 -11.06 -23.38 3.59
N TYR A 555 -9.80 -23.02 3.84
CA TYR A 555 -9.36 -21.63 4.02
C TYR A 555 -9.54 -20.77 2.76
N ALA A 556 -9.46 -21.37 1.56
CA ALA A 556 -9.67 -20.61 0.31
C ALA A 556 -11.09 -20.01 0.24
N PHE A 557 -12.09 -20.79 0.66
CA PHE A 557 -13.48 -20.34 0.68
C PHE A 557 -13.71 -19.27 1.76
N THR A 558 -13.23 -19.49 2.99
CA THR A 558 -13.41 -18.50 4.07
C THR A 558 -12.57 -17.24 3.90
N TRP A 559 -11.45 -17.29 3.16
CA TRP A 559 -10.72 -16.09 2.74
C TRP A 559 -11.49 -15.27 1.69
N LEU A 560 -12.17 -15.96 0.75
CA LEU A 560 -13.01 -15.34 -0.27
C LEU A 560 -14.26 -14.68 0.34
N THR A 561 -14.88 -15.31 1.35
CA THR A 561 -16.10 -14.82 2.01
C THR A 561 -15.88 -14.00 3.28
N SER A 562 -14.65 -13.60 3.63
CA SER A 562 -14.38 -12.76 4.81
C SER A 562 -13.95 -11.35 4.43
N ASP A 563 -14.76 -10.37 4.85
CA ASP A 563 -14.47 -8.93 4.71
C ASP A 563 -13.21 -8.50 5.48
N ASN A 564 -12.88 -9.22 6.55
CA ASN A 564 -11.86 -8.86 7.54
C ASN A 564 -10.43 -9.31 7.16
N SER A 565 -10.17 -9.63 5.89
CA SER A 565 -8.84 -10.03 5.40
C SER A 565 -8.33 -9.09 4.29
N THR A 566 -7.31 -8.30 4.65
CA THR A 566 -6.72 -7.13 3.99
C THR A 566 -6.03 -7.37 2.65
N VAL A 567 -5.77 -8.63 2.28
CA VAL A 567 -5.07 -8.98 1.04
C VAL A 567 -5.93 -8.69 -0.19
N ALA A 568 -5.51 -7.70 -0.99
CA ALA A 568 -6.11 -7.36 -2.27
C ALA A 568 -5.87 -8.43 -3.36
N ALA A 569 -6.74 -8.48 -4.37
CA ALA A 569 -6.58 -9.41 -5.49
C ALA A 569 -5.36 -9.05 -6.38
N PRO A 570 -4.65 -10.05 -6.94
CA PRO A 570 -3.34 -9.90 -7.60
C PRO A 570 -3.32 -9.13 -8.94
N ALA A 571 -4.44 -8.55 -9.34
CA ALA A 571 -4.59 -7.74 -10.55
C ALA A 571 -5.19 -6.34 -10.28
N SER A 572 -5.45 -5.98 -9.02
CA SER A 572 -6.02 -4.68 -8.67
C SER A 572 -4.94 -3.60 -8.58
N SER A 573 -5.06 -2.55 -9.41
CA SER A 573 -4.34 -1.28 -9.20
C SER A 573 -5.09 -0.33 -8.26
N THR A 574 -6.41 -0.51 -8.12
CA THR A 574 -7.22 0.20 -7.13
C THR A 574 -6.95 -0.36 -5.73
N VAL A 575 -6.64 0.52 -4.77
CA VAL A 575 -6.63 0.18 -3.34
C VAL A 575 -8.02 -0.31 -2.94
N ALA A 576 -8.09 -1.23 -1.99
CA ALA A 576 -9.36 -1.68 -1.43
C ALA A 576 -10.02 -0.50 -0.69
N ALA A 577 -11.07 0.05 -1.28
CA ALA A 577 -11.82 1.16 -0.73
C ALA A 577 -12.71 0.70 0.44
N VAL A 578 -12.12 0.60 1.64
CA VAL A 578 -12.88 0.42 2.88
C VAL A 578 -13.76 1.65 3.07
N ASP A 579 -15.09 1.48 3.19
CA ASP A 579 -15.99 2.61 3.42
C ASP A 579 -15.60 3.29 4.76
N PRO A 580 -15.34 4.61 4.78
CA PRO A 580 -15.04 5.32 6.02
C PRO A 580 -16.25 5.42 6.97
N ASP A 581 -17.43 4.92 6.60
CA ASP A 581 -18.49 4.59 7.55
C ASP A 581 -18.40 3.16 8.10
N ASP A 582 -17.93 2.16 7.36
CA ASP A 582 -17.75 0.78 7.88
C ASP A 582 -16.66 0.71 8.96
N MET A 583 -15.60 1.53 8.84
CA MET A 583 -14.62 1.71 9.92
C MET A 583 -15.25 2.14 11.25
N ARG A 584 -16.40 2.82 11.22
CA ARG A 584 -17.12 3.26 12.42
C ARG A 584 -17.78 2.07 13.13
N HIS A 585 -18.16 1.00 12.42
CA HIS A 585 -18.65 -0.23 13.04
C HIS A 585 -17.55 -1.00 13.80
N HIS A 586 -16.29 -0.95 13.35
CA HIS A 586 -15.16 -1.43 14.15
C HIS A 586 -14.94 -0.56 15.39
N THR A 587 -15.04 0.77 15.26
CA THR A 587 -15.02 1.68 16.42
C THR A 587 -16.18 1.40 17.38
N GLU A 588 -17.38 1.06 16.89
CA GLU A 588 -18.52 0.65 17.70
C GLU A 588 -18.25 -0.64 18.48
N GLU A 589 -17.43 -1.58 17.99
CA GLU A 589 -17.03 -2.76 18.77
C GLU A 589 -16.02 -2.40 19.87
N VAL A 590 -15.05 -1.52 19.61
CA VAL A 590 -14.18 -0.96 20.66
C VAL A 590 -15.01 -0.23 21.71
N GLN A 591 -15.94 0.62 21.29
CA GLN A 591 -16.91 1.25 22.18
C GLN A 591 -17.83 0.24 22.88
N ARG A 592 -18.16 -0.91 22.27
CA ARG A 592 -18.94 -1.99 22.91
C ARG A 592 -18.12 -2.67 24.00
N ARG A 593 -16.80 -2.84 23.80
CA ARG A 593 -15.87 -3.32 24.82
C ARG A 593 -15.70 -2.29 25.94
N LEU A 594 -15.57 -1.00 25.63
CA LEU A 594 -15.58 0.09 26.63
C LEU A 594 -16.92 0.17 27.38
N LYS A 595 -18.06 -0.04 26.70
CA LYS A 595 -19.40 -0.13 27.32
C LYS A 595 -19.58 -1.41 28.17
N LEU A 596 -18.81 -2.48 27.91
CA LEU A 596 -18.75 -3.67 28.75
C LEU A 596 -17.88 -3.45 29.99
N VAL A 597 -16.74 -2.74 29.88
CA VAL A 597 -15.95 -2.27 31.04
C VAL A 597 -16.80 -1.33 31.91
N ARG A 598 -17.52 -0.38 31.28
CA ARG A 598 -18.46 0.52 31.97
C ARG A 598 -19.67 -0.18 32.60
N LYS A 599 -19.90 -1.50 32.42
CA LYS A 599 -20.98 -2.19 33.16
C LYS A 599 -20.80 -2.20 34.68
N GLY A 600 -19.59 -1.96 35.19
CA GLY A 600 -19.35 -1.77 36.63
C GLY A 600 -19.82 -0.40 37.17
N ILE A 601 -20.02 0.60 36.31
CA ILE A 601 -20.38 1.97 36.70
C ILE A 601 -21.50 2.47 35.77
N ARG A 602 -22.74 2.38 36.25
CA ARG A 602 -23.92 2.84 35.48
C ARG A 602 -24.80 3.78 36.30
N ASP A 603 -24.59 5.07 36.10
CA ASP A 603 -25.58 6.08 36.46
C ASP A 603 -26.90 5.85 35.69
N PRO A 604 -28.07 5.97 36.35
CA PRO A 604 -29.36 5.71 35.73
C PRO A 604 -29.83 6.82 34.76
N ALA A 605 -29.14 7.96 34.69
CA ALA A 605 -29.60 9.17 33.98
C ALA A 605 -29.61 9.07 32.43
N LEU A 606 -28.88 8.13 31.83
CA LEU A 606 -28.82 7.97 30.36
C LEU A 606 -29.97 7.11 29.84
N GLY A 607 -31.04 7.79 29.41
CA GLY A 607 -32.29 7.20 28.93
C GLY A 607 -32.19 6.36 27.63
N PRO A 608 -33.22 5.55 27.32
CA PRO A 608 -33.19 4.60 26.21
C PRO A 608 -33.32 5.26 24.83
N VAL A 609 -32.51 4.79 23.87
CA VAL A 609 -32.59 5.20 22.46
C VAL A 609 -33.95 4.81 21.86
N LYS A 610 -34.64 5.78 21.24
CA LYS A 610 -35.99 5.60 20.67
C LYS A 610 -36.04 4.45 19.65
N ARG A 611 -36.92 3.46 19.88
CA ARG A 611 -37.15 2.34 18.95
C ARG A 611 -37.92 2.82 17.71
N GLN A 612 -37.24 2.99 16.58
CA GLN A 612 -37.89 3.19 15.27
C GLN A 612 -38.65 1.93 14.82
N GLY A 613 -39.80 2.14 14.17
CA GLY A 613 -40.69 1.09 13.65
C GLY A 613 -40.11 0.32 12.45
N ALA A 614 -40.65 -0.88 12.20
CA ALA A 614 -40.12 -1.81 11.20
C ALA A 614 -40.21 -1.29 9.76
N LEU A 615 -41.35 -0.70 9.36
CA LEU A 615 -41.51 -0.11 8.02
C LEU A 615 -40.54 1.04 7.77
N THR A 616 -40.38 1.95 8.74
CA THR A 616 -39.40 3.05 8.63
C THR A 616 -37.98 2.51 8.48
N LYS A 617 -37.61 1.48 9.25
CA LYS A 617 -36.31 0.78 9.11
C LYS A 617 -36.13 0.11 7.75
N ALA A 618 -37.18 -0.49 7.19
CA ALA A 618 -37.13 -1.11 5.87
C ALA A 618 -36.95 -0.06 4.76
N ILE A 619 -37.71 1.04 4.80
CA ILE A 619 -37.62 2.13 3.81
C ILE A 619 -36.29 2.87 3.91
N VAL A 620 -35.86 3.27 5.11
CA VAL A 620 -34.57 3.93 5.33
C VAL A 620 -33.41 2.97 5.03
N GLY A 621 -33.55 1.67 5.36
CA GLY A 621 -32.57 0.64 5.02
C GLY A 621 -32.42 0.44 3.51
N ALA A 622 -33.53 0.36 2.77
CA ALA A 622 -33.52 0.25 1.31
C ALA A 622 -32.94 1.52 0.66
N TYR A 623 -33.36 2.71 1.09
CA TYR A 623 -32.81 3.98 0.63
C TYR A 623 -31.31 4.09 0.88
N ASN A 624 -30.86 3.80 2.10
CA ASN A 624 -29.44 3.80 2.44
C ASN A 624 -28.66 2.72 1.67
N TRP A 625 -29.24 1.56 1.36
CA TRP A 625 -28.59 0.52 0.57
C TRP A 625 -28.43 0.90 -0.92
N LEU A 626 -29.35 1.71 -1.46
CA LEU A 626 -29.33 2.21 -2.83
C LEU A 626 -28.48 3.49 -3.01
N PHE A 627 -28.44 4.36 -2.00
CA PHE A 627 -27.74 5.65 -2.04
C PHE A 627 -26.50 5.77 -1.13
N ASN A 628 -26.07 4.69 -0.45
CA ASN A 628 -24.70 4.53 0.07
C ASN A 628 -23.68 4.76 -1.08
N PRO A 629 -22.44 5.22 -0.80
CA PRO A 629 -21.44 5.48 -1.85
C PRO A 629 -21.23 4.33 -2.86
N GLY A 630 -21.29 3.08 -2.40
CA GLY A 630 -21.22 1.90 -3.27
C GLY A 630 -22.49 1.63 -4.10
N GLY A 631 -23.65 2.11 -3.64
CA GLY A 631 -24.90 2.15 -4.41
C GLY A 631 -24.84 3.18 -5.53
N ILE A 632 -24.35 4.39 -5.23
CA ILE A 632 -24.11 5.45 -6.22
C ILE A 632 -23.09 4.99 -7.28
N TYR A 633 -22.01 4.32 -6.86
CA TYR A 633 -21.03 3.72 -7.77
C TYR A 633 -21.65 2.67 -8.72
N ALA A 634 -22.44 1.73 -8.18
CA ALA A 634 -23.13 0.72 -8.98
C ALA A 634 -24.16 1.34 -9.94
N LEU A 635 -24.88 2.37 -9.50
CA LEU A 635 -25.86 3.10 -10.30
C LEU A 635 -25.17 3.85 -11.46
N ARG A 636 -23.99 4.43 -11.27
CA ARG A 636 -23.19 5.05 -12.36
C ARG A 636 -22.85 4.06 -13.47
N ILE A 637 -22.42 2.84 -13.12
CA ILE A 637 -22.09 1.80 -14.11
C ILE A 637 -23.33 1.41 -14.90
N VAL A 638 -24.49 1.27 -14.25
CA VAL A 638 -25.78 1.04 -14.93
C VAL A 638 -26.12 2.21 -15.86
N VAL A 639 -26.07 3.46 -15.40
CA VAL A 639 -26.43 4.64 -16.19
C VAL A 639 -25.54 4.79 -17.43
N VAL A 640 -24.22 4.61 -17.33
CA VAL A 640 -23.34 4.69 -18.51
C VAL A 640 -23.56 3.53 -19.48
N THR A 641 -23.86 2.33 -18.96
CA THR A 641 -24.20 1.16 -19.79
C THR A 641 -25.47 1.41 -20.60
N ILE A 642 -26.53 1.91 -19.97
CA ILE A 642 -27.78 2.24 -20.66
C ILE A 642 -27.51 3.32 -21.72
N ALA A 643 -26.85 4.42 -21.34
CA ALA A 643 -26.61 5.56 -22.22
C ALA A 643 -25.86 5.19 -23.51
N LEU A 644 -24.83 4.34 -23.42
CA LEU A 644 -24.07 3.88 -24.59
C LEU A 644 -24.68 2.66 -25.31
N SER A 645 -25.64 1.95 -24.71
CA SER A 645 -26.34 0.83 -25.36
C SER A 645 -27.59 1.25 -26.12
N ILE A 646 -28.17 2.43 -25.84
CA ILE A 646 -29.34 2.96 -26.56
C ILE A 646 -29.13 2.97 -28.10
N PRO A 647 -28.00 3.45 -28.66
CA PRO A 647 -27.77 3.42 -30.11
C PRO A 647 -27.72 2.02 -30.73
N ALA A 648 -27.56 0.97 -29.93
CA ALA A 648 -27.52 -0.42 -30.38
C ALA A 648 -28.92 -1.05 -30.53
N VAL A 649 -29.96 -0.40 -29.99
CA VAL A 649 -31.36 -0.87 -29.92
C VAL A 649 -32.37 0.14 -30.50
N LEU A 650 -31.90 1.15 -31.23
CA LEU A 650 -32.74 2.04 -32.05
C LEU A 650 -32.49 1.71 -33.54
N PRO A 651 -33.52 1.33 -34.34
CA PRO A 651 -33.34 0.97 -35.75
C PRO A 651 -32.63 2.03 -36.60
N SER A 652 -32.77 3.32 -36.27
CA SER A 652 -32.10 4.41 -36.98
C SER A 652 -30.58 4.53 -36.70
N THR A 653 -30.06 3.87 -35.68
CA THR A 653 -28.62 3.95 -35.30
C THR A 653 -27.93 2.60 -35.07
N ALA A 654 -28.69 1.50 -34.96
CA ALA A 654 -28.16 0.16 -34.76
C ALA A 654 -27.11 -0.22 -35.82
N GLY A 655 -27.42 -0.01 -37.11
CA GLY A 655 -26.50 -0.31 -38.22
C GLY A 655 -25.13 0.36 -38.06
N LEU A 656 -25.08 1.62 -37.60
CA LEU A 656 -23.83 2.34 -37.31
C LEU A 656 -23.11 1.73 -36.10
N PHE A 657 -23.84 1.41 -35.02
CA PHE A 657 -23.28 0.82 -33.80
C PHE A 657 -22.58 -0.52 -34.07
N TYR A 658 -23.19 -1.42 -34.84
CA TYR A 658 -22.58 -2.72 -35.16
C TYR A 658 -21.47 -2.62 -36.21
N ARG A 659 -21.57 -1.67 -37.16
CA ARG A 659 -20.55 -1.44 -38.19
C ARG A 659 -19.23 -0.90 -37.60
N GLU A 660 -19.30 -0.02 -36.61
CA GLU A 660 -18.11 0.55 -35.94
C GLU A 660 -17.76 -0.14 -34.60
N LYS A 661 -18.39 -1.29 -34.31
CA LYS A 661 -18.19 -2.11 -33.09
C LYS A 661 -18.29 -1.31 -31.77
N GLY A 662 -19.38 -0.56 -31.63
CA GLY A 662 -19.69 0.31 -30.47
C GLY A 662 -19.67 -0.38 -29.11
N ILE A 663 -19.77 -1.71 -29.03
CA ILE A 663 -19.54 -2.52 -27.83
C ILE A 663 -18.24 -2.14 -27.08
N TRP A 664 -17.20 -1.74 -27.80
CA TRP A 664 -15.95 -1.31 -27.16
C TRP A 664 -16.06 0.03 -26.44
N ALA A 665 -16.93 0.95 -26.86
CA ALA A 665 -17.19 2.18 -26.10
C ALA A 665 -17.91 1.88 -24.78
N VAL A 666 -18.87 0.94 -24.80
CA VAL A 666 -19.57 0.45 -23.59
C VAL A 666 -18.56 -0.10 -22.58
N ILE A 667 -17.78 -1.12 -22.98
CA ILE A 667 -16.75 -1.75 -22.15
C ILE A 667 -15.72 -0.73 -21.63
N MET A 668 -15.24 0.18 -22.49
CA MET A 668 -14.26 1.19 -22.07
C MET A 668 -14.83 2.18 -21.05
N SER A 669 -16.11 2.56 -21.16
CA SER A 669 -16.74 3.47 -20.20
C SER A 669 -16.91 2.82 -18.81
N GLN A 670 -17.52 1.63 -18.74
CA GLN A 670 -17.77 0.90 -17.50
C GLN A 670 -16.48 0.58 -16.76
N THR A 671 -15.47 0.09 -17.49
CA THR A 671 -14.19 -0.28 -16.88
C THR A 671 -13.38 0.94 -16.46
N CYS A 672 -13.63 2.13 -17.04
CA CYS A 672 -12.98 3.37 -16.64
C CYS A 672 -13.63 4.02 -15.42
N LEU A 673 -14.89 3.72 -15.10
CA LEU A 673 -15.53 4.18 -13.86
C LEU A 673 -14.85 3.56 -12.63
N LEU A 674 -14.26 4.42 -11.80
CA LEU A 674 -13.61 4.09 -10.53
C LEU A 674 -14.33 4.79 -9.38
N LEU A 675 -14.08 4.38 -8.13
CA LEU A 675 -14.83 4.91 -6.98
C LEU A 675 -14.49 6.37 -6.67
N TYR A 676 -13.24 6.78 -6.84
CA TYR A 676 -12.73 8.11 -6.49
C TYR A 676 -12.31 8.93 -7.70
N MET A 677 -12.39 10.26 -7.61
CA MET A 677 -12.02 11.16 -8.72
C MET A 677 -10.52 11.18 -9.04
N ALA A 678 -9.64 11.17 -8.04
CA ALA A 678 -8.19 11.17 -8.27
C ALA A 678 -7.75 9.93 -9.08
N ASP A 679 -8.18 8.74 -8.64
CA ASP A 679 -7.99 7.47 -9.33
C ASP A 679 -8.57 7.50 -10.76
N PHE A 680 -9.79 8.04 -10.91
CA PHE A 680 -10.49 8.14 -12.20
C PHE A 680 -9.71 9.00 -13.21
N THR A 681 -9.31 10.22 -12.85
CA THR A 681 -8.61 11.14 -13.75
C THR A 681 -7.22 10.61 -14.11
N PHE A 682 -6.48 10.06 -13.15
CA PHE A 682 -5.19 9.42 -13.42
C PHE A 682 -5.33 8.16 -14.29
N SER A 683 -6.37 7.34 -14.07
CA SER A 683 -6.77 6.23 -14.93
C SER A 683 -7.05 6.69 -16.36
N LEU A 684 -7.82 7.77 -16.55
CA LEU A 684 -8.18 8.31 -17.86
C LEU A 684 -6.92 8.65 -18.69
N LEU A 685 -5.98 9.37 -18.09
CA LEU A 685 -4.69 9.72 -18.69
C LEU A 685 -3.85 8.48 -19.01
N CYS A 686 -3.71 7.56 -18.04
CA CYS A 686 -2.95 6.32 -18.20
C CYS A 686 -3.51 5.43 -19.32
N ARG A 687 -4.83 5.28 -19.41
CA ARG A 687 -5.49 4.47 -20.42
C ARG A 687 -5.39 5.11 -21.80
N GLY A 688 -5.55 6.43 -21.91
CA GLY A 688 -5.36 7.17 -23.17
C GLY A 688 -3.94 6.99 -23.71
N ALA A 689 -2.92 7.24 -22.88
CA ALA A 689 -1.52 7.01 -23.23
C ALA A 689 -1.26 5.54 -23.61
N GLY A 690 -1.80 4.59 -22.84
CA GLY A 690 -1.70 3.16 -23.12
C GLY A 690 -2.31 2.76 -24.48
N THR A 691 -3.49 3.27 -24.82
CA THR A 691 -4.14 3.03 -26.12
C THR A 691 -3.32 3.59 -27.27
N VAL A 692 -2.76 4.80 -27.16
CA VAL A 692 -1.89 5.38 -28.20
C VAL A 692 -0.59 4.57 -28.35
N ILE A 693 0.12 4.30 -27.26
CA ILE A 693 1.40 3.56 -27.27
C ILE A 693 1.21 2.14 -27.80
N GLY A 694 0.22 1.40 -27.29
CA GLY A 694 -0.10 0.05 -27.75
C GLY A 694 -0.54 0.02 -29.22
N GLY A 695 -1.25 1.06 -29.67
CA GLY A 695 -1.64 1.22 -31.07
C GLY A 695 -0.47 1.47 -32.01
N VAL A 696 0.45 2.38 -31.67
CA VAL A 696 1.67 2.62 -32.46
C VAL A 696 2.53 1.35 -32.54
N ILE A 697 2.71 0.63 -31.43
CA ILE A 697 3.43 -0.66 -31.41
C ILE A 697 2.73 -1.70 -32.30
N ALA A 698 1.39 -1.72 -32.34
CA ALA A 698 0.61 -2.61 -33.20
C ALA A 698 0.79 -2.30 -34.68
N LEU A 699 0.78 -1.02 -35.06
CA LEU A 699 1.01 -0.59 -36.44
C LEU A 699 2.41 -0.98 -36.91
N VAL A 700 3.44 -0.72 -36.09
CA VAL A 700 4.82 -1.12 -36.40
C VAL A 700 4.92 -2.65 -36.55
N ALA A 701 4.34 -3.43 -35.62
CA ALA A 701 4.36 -4.89 -35.71
C ALA A 701 3.56 -5.44 -36.91
N TRP A 702 2.46 -4.79 -37.29
CA TRP A 702 1.66 -5.15 -38.45
C TRP A 702 2.43 -4.89 -39.75
N TYR A 703 2.83 -3.64 -40.02
CA TYR A 703 3.50 -3.30 -41.28
C TYR A 703 4.87 -3.97 -41.43
N ALA A 704 5.61 -4.20 -40.33
CA ALA A 704 6.86 -4.99 -40.39
C ALA A 704 6.63 -6.50 -40.57
N GLY A 705 5.46 -7.03 -40.20
CA GLY A 705 5.12 -8.45 -40.31
C GLY A 705 4.39 -8.82 -41.60
N SER A 706 3.63 -7.89 -42.16
CA SER A 706 2.70 -8.09 -43.29
C SER A 706 2.99 -7.23 -44.52
N GLY A 707 3.77 -6.15 -44.38
CA GLY A 707 3.79 -5.06 -45.36
C GLY A 707 2.39 -4.47 -45.56
N ASP A 708 2.07 -4.09 -46.79
CA ASP A 708 0.73 -3.70 -47.23
C ASP A 708 -0.16 -4.89 -47.66
N GLY A 709 0.32 -6.13 -47.44
CA GLY A 709 -0.36 -7.36 -47.86
C GLY A 709 -1.47 -7.84 -46.90
N THR A 710 -2.12 -8.94 -47.29
CA THR A 710 -3.21 -9.60 -46.54
C THR A 710 -2.78 -10.26 -45.22
N GLY A 711 -1.50 -10.22 -44.88
CA GLY A 711 -0.91 -10.80 -43.67
C GLY A 711 -0.01 -12.01 -43.95
N ASN A 712 1.16 -12.04 -43.32
CA ASN A 712 2.05 -13.21 -43.29
C ASN A 712 2.11 -13.76 -41.87
N ALA A 713 1.58 -14.96 -41.64
CA ALA A 713 1.52 -15.59 -40.31
C ALA A 713 2.91 -15.74 -39.66
N TYR A 714 3.96 -16.06 -40.43
CA TYR A 714 5.33 -16.19 -39.89
C TYR A 714 5.95 -14.83 -39.56
N GLY A 715 5.73 -13.83 -40.42
CA GLY A 715 6.18 -12.46 -40.20
C GLY A 715 5.53 -11.84 -38.97
N LEU A 716 4.19 -11.90 -38.88
CA LEU A 716 3.42 -11.48 -37.71
C LEU A 716 3.80 -12.29 -36.45
N GLY A 717 4.03 -13.60 -36.57
CA GLY A 717 4.51 -14.42 -35.46
C GLY A 717 5.84 -13.91 -34.87
N ALA A 718 6.76 -13.46 -35.72
CA ALA A 718 8.04 -12.89 -35.29
C ALA A 718 7.92 -11.45 -34.75
N THR A 719 7.19 -10.55 -35.42
CA THR A 719 7.04 -9.16 -34.95
C THR A 719 6.23 -9.07 -33.66
N THR A 720 5.20 -9.89 -33.51
CA THR A 720 4.40 -9.96 -32.28
C THR A 720 5.17 -10.60 -31.12
N ALA A 721 6.11 -11.52 -31.36
CA ALA A 721 7.06 -11.99 -30.34
C ALA A 721 7.88 -10.83 -29.76
N VAL A 722 8.50 -10.00 -30.61
CA VAL A 722 9.33 -8.87 -30.15
C VAL A 722 8.48 -7.81 -29.44
N ALA A 723 7.34 -7.42 -30.01
CA ALA A 723 6.46 -6.42 -29.42
C ALA A 723 5.84 -6.86 -28.08
N SER A 724 5.41 -8.13 -27.97
CA SER A 724 4.84 -8.65 -26.73
C SER A 724 5.88 -8.79 -25.61
N LEU A 725 7.16 -9.00 -25.93
CA LEU A 725 8.24 -9.02 -24.92
C LEU A 725 8.39 -7.65 -24.25
N VAL A 726 8.39 -6.57 -25.04
CA VAL A 726 8.46 -5.19 -24.52
C VAL A 726 7.20 -4.84 -23.71
N LEU A 727 6.02 -5.19 -24.20
CA LEU A 727 4.75 -4.94 -23.49
C LEU A 727 4.66 -5.73 -22.17
N ILE A 728 5.15 -6.98 -22.13
CA ILE A 728 5.22 -7.79 -20.91
C ILE A 728 6.28 -7.26 -19.93
N TRP A 729 7.45 -6.82 -20.39
CA TRP A 729 8.45 -6.16 -19.55
C TRP A 729 7.84 -4.95 -18.83
N CYS A 730 7.20 -4.05 -19.58
CA CYS A 730 6.51 -2.90 -19.01
C CYS A 730 5.37 -3.31 -18.06
N ARG A 731 4.57 -4.32 -18.42
CA ARG A 731 3.47 -4.85 -17.60
C ARG A 731 3.92 -5.50 -16.28
N ILE A 732 5.19 -5.90 -16.14
CA ILE A 732 5.73 -6.51 -14.92
C ILE A 732 6.47 -5.48 -14.05
N PHE A 733 7.29 -4.59 -14.65
CA PHE A 733 8.22 -3.73 -13.87
C PHE A 733 7.83 -2.26 -13.74
N LEU A 734 6.84 -1.73 -14.47
CA LEU A 734 6.35 -0.38 -14.17
C LEU A 734 5.63 -0.35 -12.81
N PRO A 735 5.72 0.76 -12.04
CA PRO A 735 4.99 0.93 -10.79
C PRO A 735 3.48 0.68 -10.95
N VAL A 736 2.85 0.09 -9.92
CA VAL A 736 1.45 -0.38 -9.93
C VAL A 736 0.43 0.70 -10.32
N ALA A 737 0.76 1.99 -10.15
CA ALA A 737 -0.03 3.10 -10.67
C ALA A 737 -0.25 3.01 -12.20
N PHE A 738 0.80 2.73 -12.96
CA PHE A 738 0.77 2.65 -14.44
C PHE A 738 0.28 1.29 -14.97
N LEU A 739 -0.17 0.38 -14.09
CA LEU A 739 -0.67 -0.94 -14.47
C LEU A 739 -1.77 -0.87 -15.53
N GLN A 740 -2.68 0.10 -15.40
CA GLN A 740 -3.79 0.29 -16.34
C GLN A 740 -3.31 0.77 -17.73
N ALA A 741 -2.24 1.56 -17.79
CA ALA A 741 -1.62 1.93 -19.07
C ALA A 741 -1.04 0.71 -19.78
N CYS A 742 -0.29 -0.14 -19.06
CA CYS A 742 0.33 -1.35 -19.61
C CYS A 742 -0.71 -2.39 -20.06
N VAL A 743 -1.79 -2.57 -19.28
CA VAL A 743 -2.92 -3.45 -19.64
C VAL A 743 -3.63 -2.92 -20.89
N MET A 744 -3.91 -1.62 -20.98
CA MET A 744 -4.57 -1.05 -22.17
C MET A 744 -3.67 -1.02 -23.41
N ALA A 745 -2.36 -0.89 -23.24
CA ALA A 745 -1.40 -1.03 -24.32
C ALA A 745 -1.39 -2.47 -24.87
N GLY A 746 -1.25 -3.48 -24.00
CA GLY A 746 -1.31 -4.89 -24.40
C GLY A 746 -2.65 -5.29 -25.03
N ALA A 747 -3.77 -4.84 -24.47
CA ALA A 747 -5.10 -5.10 -25.03
C ALA A 747 -5.31 -4.41 -26.38
N THR A 748 -4.91 -3.14 -26.52
CA THR A 748 -5.03 -2.39 -27.79
C THR A 748 -4.12 -3.00 -28.86
N PHE A 749 -2.92 -3.43 -28.48
CA PHE A 749 -1.99 -4.15 -29.36
C PHE A 749 -2.62 -5.41 -29.94
N VAL A 750 -3.11 -6.30 -29.08
CA VAL A 750 -3.73 -7.57 -29.47
C VAL A 750 -5.02 -7.36 -30.29
N LEU A 751 -5.80 -6.32 -29.99
CA LEU A 751 -7.01 -5.98 -30.75
C LEU A 751 -6.70 -5.53 -32.19
N ILE A 752 -5.70 -4.68 -32.40
CA ILE A 752 -5.40 -4.15 -33.75
C ILE A 752 -4.79 -5.25 -34.64
N ILE A 753 -3.93 -6.11 -34.10
CA ILE A 753 -3.43 -7.29 -34.81
C ILE A 753 -4.58 -8.26 -35.12
N GLY A 754 -5.45 -8.53 -34.15
CA GLY A 754 -6.63 -9.39 -34.33
C GLY A 754 -7.56 -8.89 -35.43
N PHE A 755 -8.05 -7.65 -35.35
CA PHE A 755 -8.97 -7.10 -36.36
C PHE A 755 -8.36 -7.02 -37.76
N SER A 756 -7.05 -6.74 -37.87
CA SER A 756 -6.35 -6.68 -39.16
C SER A 756 -6.20 -8.07 -39.79
N TRP A 757 -6.10 -9.13 -38.99
CA TRP A 757 -6.10 -10.52 -39.45
C TRP A 757 -7.52 -11.02 -39.79
N ASP A 758 -8.47 -10.80 -38.88
CA ASP A 758 -9.89 -11.17 -39.04
C ASP A 758 -10.49 -10.60 -40.35
N GLN A 759 -10.02 -9.43 -40.81
CA GLN A 759 -10.48 -8.72 -42.00
C GLN A 759 -10.47 -9.55 -43.30
N TYR A 760 -9.58 -10.54 -43.43
CA TYR A 760 -9.53 -11.45 -44.57
C TYR A 760 -9.82 -12.92 -44.23
N HIS A 761 -9.66 -13.31 -42.96
CA HIS A 761 -9.78 -14.71 -42.52
C HIS A 761 -11.15 -15.06 -41.91
N ILE A 762 -11.99 -14.08 -41.57
CA ILE A 762 -13.37 -14.31 -41.09
C ILE A 762 -14.36 -13.39 -41.79
N THR A 763 -15.40 -13.96 -42.43
CA THR A 763 -16.54 -13.18 -42.94
C THR A 763 -17.43 -12.70 -41.79
N SER A 764 -17.42 -11.41 -41.48
CA SER A 764 -18.27 -10.82 -40.44
C SER A 764 -18.73 -9.40 -40.80
N TYR A 765 -19.95 -9.02 -40.41
CA TYR A 765 -20.46 -7.67 -40.63
C TYR A 765 -19.73 -6.65 -39.74
N GLY A 766 -19.35 -5.50 -40.30
CA GLY A 766 -18.73 -4.41 -39.54
C GLY A 766 -17.27 -4.64 -39.12
N LEU A 767 -16.47 -5.35 -39.91
CA LEU A 767 -15.03 -5.49 -39.61
C LEU A 767 -14.36 -4.09 -39.54
N PRO A 768 -13.49 -3.81 -38.53
CA PRO A 768 -12.91 -2.48 -38.36
C PRO A 768 -11.97 -2.00 -39.48
N GLY A 769 -11.53 -2.90 -40.37
CA GLY A 769 -10.50 -2.64 -41.37
C GLY A 769 -9.10 -3.06 -40.91
N LEU A 770 -8.09 -2.70 -41.70
CA LEU A 770 -6.71 -3.17 -41.58
C LEU A 770 -5.78 -2.06 -41.05
N GLY A 771 -4.85 -2.43 -40.17
CA GLY A 771 -3.75 -1.58 -39.71
C GLY A 771 -4.22 -0.23 -39.19
N TYR A 772 -3.86 0.85 -39.89
CA TYR A 772 -4.21 2.22 -39.50
C TYR A 772 -5.72 2.46 -39.33
N THR A 773 -6.58 1.81 -40.13
CA THR A 773 -8.04 2.02 -40.00
C THR A 773 -8.59 1.38 -38.73
N ALA A 774 -8.08 0.21 -38.34
CA ALA A 774 -8.41 -0.40 -37.06
C ALA A 774 -7.92 0.45 -35.88
N PHE A 775 -6.71 1.03 -35.98
CA PHE A 775 -6.15 1.89 -34.94
C PHE A 775 -6.99 3.16 -34.69
N TRP A 776 -7.31 3.96 -35.72
CA TRP A 776 -8.04 5.22 -35.46
C TRP A 776 -9.47 4.97 -34.97
N LYS A 777 -10.18 3.95 -35.51
CA LYS A 777 -11.50 3.54 -35.00
C LYS A 777 -11.42 3.09 -33.54
N ARG A 778 -10.37 2.35 -33.17
CA ARG A 778 -10.13 1.96 -31.77
C ARG A 778 -9.87 3.17 -30.88
N LEU A 779 -9.11 4.16 -31.35
CA LEU A 779 -8.87 5.39 -30.60
C LEU A 779 -10.18 6.18 -30.38
N VAL A 780 -11.02 6.34 -31.41
CA VAL A 780 -12.30 7.06 -31.31
C VAL A 780 -13.30 6.35 -30.40
N THR A 781 -13.45 5.02 -30.50
CA THR A 781 -14.32 4.26 -29.59
C THR A 781 -13.87 4.33 -28.12
N VAL A 782 -12.56 4.38 -27.87
CA VAL A 782 -12.00 4.64 -26.53
C VAL A 782 -12.35 6.06 -26.04
N LEU A 783 -12.18 7.09 -26.88
CA LEU A 783 -12.48 8.48 -26.53
C LEU A 783 -13.97 8.72 -26.25
N ILE A 784 -14.88 8.06 -26.99
CA ILE A 784 -16.34 8.10 -26.73
C ILE A 784 -16.64 7.48 -25.35
N GLY A 785 -16.05 6.32 -25.04
CA GLY A 785 -16.21 5.68 -23.72
C GLY A 785 -15.67 6.54 -22.58
N PHE A 786 -14.57 7.27 -22.79
CA PHE A 786 -14.01 8.23 -21.83
C PHE A 786 -14.92 9.43 -21.60
N ALA A 787 -15.46 10.05 -22.66
CA ALA A 787 -16.37 11.18 -22.55
C ALA A 787 -17.65 10.82 -21.77
N ALA A 788 -18.26 9.66 -22.09
CA ALA A 788 -19.43 9.16 -21.39
C ALA A 788 -19.14 8.86 -19.89
N ALA A 789 -18.01 8.23 -19.59
CA ALA A 789 -17.60 7.96 -18.22
C ALA A 789 -17.35 9.26 -17.43
N PHE A 790 -16.72 10.27 -18.03
CA PHE A 790 -16.45 11.57 -17.42
C PHE A 790 -17.75 12.29 -17.00
N ILE A 791 -18.73 12.35 -17.91
CA ILE A 791 -20.05 12.96 -17.65
C ILE A 791 -20.76 12.26 -16.48
N VAL A 792 -20.84 10.92 -16.52
CA VAL A 792 -21.54 10.12 -15.50
C VAL A 792 -20.81 10.12 -14.15
N GLN A 793 -19.48 10.26 -14.14
CA GLN A 793 -18.68 10.31 -12.91
C GLN A 793 -18.79 11.65 -12.18
N ILE A 794 -18.96 12.77 -12.90
CA ILE A 794 -19.19 14.09 -12.30
C ILE A 794 -20.61 14.18 -11.73
N PHE A 795 -21.63 13.78 -12.50
CA PHE A 795 -23.02 13.88 -12.08
C PHE A 795 -23.40 12.81 -11.03
N PRO A 796 -24.31 13.09 -10.07
CA PRO A 796 -24.82 14.40 -9.65
C PRO A 796 -23.85 15.14 -8.70
N LYS A 797 -22.89 14.43 -8.09
CA LYS A 797 -21.78 15.02 -7.29
C LYS A 797 -20.50 14.19 -7.47
N PRO A 798 -19.33 14.81 -7.69
CA PRO A 798 -18.07 14.09 -7.88
C PRO A 798 -17.65 13.36 -6.58
N PRO A 799 -17.21 12.09 -6.65
CA PRO A 799 -16.75 11.36 -5.48
C PRO A 799 -15.31 11.78 -5.11
N SER A 800 -15.19 12.74 -4.20
CA SER A 800 -13.90 13.32 -3.82
C SER A 800 -12.99 12.33 -3.09
N ALA A 801 -11.73 12.23 -3.55
CA ALA A 801 -10.71 11.42 -2.88
C ALA A 801 -10.15 12.17 -1.66
N THR A 802 -9.95 13.49 -1.74
CA THR A 802 -9.62 14.34 -0.59
C THR A 802 -10.61 14.11 0.55
N ARG A 803 -11.92 14.17 0.27
CA ARG A 803 -12.94 13.98 1.32
C ARG A 803 -12.92 12.57 1.92
N TYR A 804 -12.61 11.54 1.14
CA TYR A 804 -12.39 10.19 1.66
C TYR A 804 -11.18 10.15 2.59
N VAL A 805 -10.03 10.64 2.13
CA VAL A 805 -8.77 10.71 2.89
C VAL A 805 -9.00 11.46 4.21
N CYS A 806 -9.52 12.68 4.19
CA CYS A 806 -9.76 13.47 5.41
C CYS A 806 -10.71 12.77 6.40
N LYS A 807 -11.77 12.11 5.92
CA LYS A 807 -12.69 11.34 6.77
C LYS A 807 -12.02 10.09 7.37
N THR A 808 -11.14 9.42 6.63
CA THR A 808 -10.39 8.26 7.12
C THR A 808 -9.33 8.68 8.14
N LEU A 809 -8.58 9.78 7.92
CA LEU A 809 -7.68 10.33 8.94
C LEU A 809 -8.45 10.79 10.19
N ALA A 810 -9.61 11.44 10.06
CA ALA A 810 -10.47 11.78 11.20
C ALA A 810 -10.89 10.52 12.00
N ASN A 811 -11.22 9.43 11.33
CA ASN A 811 -11.50 8.15 11.99
C ASN A 811 -10.25 7.53 12.66
N HIS A 812 -9.05 7.72 12.11
CA HIS A 812 -7.82 7.31 12.79
C HIS A 812 -7.53 8.19 14.03
N VAL A 813 -7.69 9.51 13.96
CA VAL A 813 -7.60 10.41 15.12
C VAL A 813 -8.59 9.97 16.21
N ARG A 814 -9.82 9.60 15.83
CA ARG A 814 -10.80 9.02 16.74
C ARG A 814 -10.33 7.72 17.39
N THR A 815 -9.81 6.77 16.60
CA THR A 815 -9.26 5.51 17.12
C THR A 815 -8.07 5.75 18.06
N LEU A 816 -7.24 6.77 17.79
CA LEU A 816 -6.14 7.17 18.67
C LEU A 816 -6.64 7.80 19.98
N ASN A 817 -7.75 8.55 19.94
CA ASN A 817 -8.43 9.06 21.14
C ASN A 817 -9.05 7.90 21.97
N ASP A 818 -9.69 6.92 21.32
CA ASP A 818 -10.18 5.69 21.98
C ASP A 818 -9.00 4.83 22.53
N HIS A 819 -7.83 4.80 21.86
CA HIS A 819 -6.61 4.15 22.36
C HIS A 819 -6.01 4.89 23.56
N TYR A 820 -6.01 6.23 23.58
CA TYR A 820 -5.59 7.03 24.73
C TYR A 820 -6.55 6.85 25.92
N ALA A 821 -7.86 6.83 25.69
CA ALA A 821 -8.83 6.50 26.74
C ALA A 821 -8.61 5.07 27.29
N LEU A 822 -8.24 4.10 26.43
CA LEU A 822 -7.83 2.77 26.86
C LEU A 822 -6.57 2.80 27.73
N LEU A 823 -5.55 3.56 27.34
CA LEU A 823 -4.30 3.76 28.08
C LEU A 823 -4.60 4.32 29.48
N VAL A 824 -5.31 5.45 29.56
CA VAL A 824 -5.69 6.07 30.85
C VAL A 824 -6.52 5.11 31.70
N SER A 825 -7.42 4.33 31.12
CA SER A 825 -8.22 3.33 31.85
C SER A 825 -7.41 2.13 32.38
N GLN A 826 -6.25 1.84 31.79
CA GLN A 826 -5.34 0.79 32.28
C GLN A 826 -4.39 1.32 33.36
N TRP A 827 -3.89 2.55 33.17
CA TRP A 827 -3.01 3.23 34.12
C TRP A 827 -3.75 3.69 35.40
N GLY A 828 -5.01 4.12 35.29
CA GLY A 828 -5.84 4.55 36.42
C GLY A 828 -6.54 3.44 37.20
N HIS A 829 -6.38 2.17 36.81
CA HIS A 829 -6.96 1.01 37.50
C HIS A 829 -5.90 -0.05 37.82
N PRO A 830 -5.29 -0.02 39.02
CA PRO A 830 -4.25 -0.99 39.39
C PRO A 830 -4.83 -2.40 39.40
N ARG A 831 -4.32 -3.27 38.52
CA ARG A 831 -4.75 -4.67 38.45
C ARG A 831 -4.16 -5.46 39.62
N PRO A 832 -4.94 -6.35 40.29
CA PRO A 832 -4.44 -7.21 41.37
C PRO A 832 -3.67 -8.44 40.86
N GLN A 833 -3.41 -8.54 39.55
CA GLN A 833 -2.62 -9.58 38.91
C GLN A 833 -1.58 -8.92 38.01
N GLY A 834 -0.36 -9.48 38.00
CA GLY A 834 0.86 -8.84 37.48
C GLY A 834 0.97 -8.75 35.94
N PRO A 835 2.21 -8.63 35.41
CA PRO A 835 2.44 -8.39 33.99
C PRO A 835 1.81 -9.48 33.12
N THR A 836 0.87 -9.07 32.26
CA THR A 836 0.07 -9.99 31.43
C THR A 836 0.51 -9.85 29.96
N PRO A 837 1.39 -10.74 29.44
CA PRO A 837 1.95 -10.59 28.09
C PRO A 837 0.89 -10.63 26.98
N ALA A 838 -0.26 -11.27 27.23
CA ALA A 838 -1.41 -11.24 26.33
C ALA A 838 -2.01 -9.82 26.13
N ALA A 839 -1.86 -8.92 27.11
CA ALA A 839 -2.29 -7.53 26.99
C ALA A 839 -1.32 -6.72 26.12
N ALA A 840 0.00 -6.87 26.33
CA ALA A 840 1.03 -6.27 25.50
C ALA A 840 0.88 -6.69 24.02
N ALA A 841 0.77 -7.98 23.74
CA ALA A 841 0.59 -8.52 22.39
C ALA A 841 -0.72 -8.05 21.73
N ALA A 842 -1.77 -7.77 22.50
CA ALA A 842 -3.00 -7.17 21.99
C ALA A 842 -2.81 -5.70 21.62
N ALA A 843 -2.11 -4.92 22.45
CA ALA A 843 -1.79 -3.51 22.17
C ALA A 843 -0.87 -3.34 20.97
N GLU A 844 0.18 -4.17 20.85
CA GLU A 844 1.06 -4.21 19.69
C GLU A 844 0.27 -4.49 18.40
N LYS A 845 -0.61 -5.51 18.42
CA LYS A 845 -1.46 -5.86 17.27
C LYS A 845 -2.43 -4.73 16.88
N MET A 846 -2.97 -3.97 17.84
CA MET A 846 -3.80 -2.79 17.56
C MET A 846 -2.97 -1.68 16.91
N THR A 847 -1.77 -1.42 17.44
CA THR A 847 -0.83 -0.41 16.93
C THR A 847 -0.39 -0.73 15.50
N LEU A 848 -0.02 -1.98 15.22
CA LEU A 848 0.36 -2.44 13.88
C LEU A 848 -0.78 -2.25 12.87
N LYS A 849 -2.02 -2.65 13.20
CA LYS A 849 -3.17 -2.47 12.27
C LYS A 849 -3.45 -0.99 11.94
N VAL A 850 -3.26 -0.08 12.89
CA VAL A 850 -3.39 1.36 12.64
C VAL A 850 -2.24 1.88 11.77
N ALA A 851 -1.00 1.41 11.96
CA ALA A 851 0.13 1.78 11.11
C ALA A 851 -0.03 1.26 9.67
N GLU A 852 -0.50 0.02 9.49
CA GLU A 852 -0.80 -0.60 8.20
C GLU A 852 -1.84 0.24 7.41
N THR A 853 -2.94 0.62 8.05
CA THR A 853 -4.01 1.42 7.42
C THR A 853 -3.62 2.88 7.17
N LEU A 854 -2.84 3.50 8.05
CA LEU A 854 -2.26 4.83 7.79
C LEU A 854 -1.27 4.83 6.61
N LEU A 855 -0.53 3.74 6.40
CA LEU A 855 0.35 3.58 5.25
C LEU A 855 -0.44 3.41 3.94
N GLU A 856 -1.59 2.74 3.94
CA GLU A 856 -2.42 2.57 2.73
C GLU A 856 -2.88 3.90 2.12
N LEU A 857 -3.08 4.93 2.95
CA LEU A 857 -3.44 6.27 2.51
C LEU A 857 -2.33 6.97 1.70
N THR A 858 -1.09 6.47 1.72
CA THR A 858 0.05 7.04 0.97
C THR A 858 -0.21 7.12 -0.53
N GLY A 859 -0.80 6.07 -1.13
CA GLY A 859 -1.12 6.03 -2.56
C GLY A 859 -2.20 7.05 -2.93
N PRO A 860 -3.39 7.00 -2.29
CA PRO A 860 -4.45 7.99 -2.48
C PRO A 860 -3.99 9.44 -2.27
N ILE A 861 -3.23 9.72 -1.20
CA ILE A 861 -2.68 11.07 -0.93
C ILE A 861 -1.78 11.54 -2.09
N ALA A 862 -0.94 10.66 -2.65
CA ALA A 862 -0.07 11.02 -3.77
C ALA A 862 -0.81 11.35 -5.07
N LEU A 863 -2.05 10.90 -5.24
CA LEU A 863 -2.89 11.18 -6.41
C LEU A 863 -3.74 12.46 -6.27
N LEU A 864 -3.84 13.05 -5.07
CA LEU A 864 -4.68 14.23 -4.82
C LEU A 864 -4.27 15.46 -5.65
N ARG A 865 -3.01 15.56 -6.10
CA ARG A 865 -2.54 16.63 -7.01
C ARG A 865 -3.30 16.69 -8.35
N VAL A 866 -4.03 15.63 -8.71
CA VAL A 866 -4.83 15.52 -9.94
C VAL A 866 -6.32 15.78 -9.66
N GLU A 867 -6.71 16.03 -8.41
CA GLU A 867 -8.10 16.29 -8.00
C GLU A 867 -8.37 17.79 -7.81
N VAL A 868 -9.47 18.29 -8.40
CA VAL A 868 -10.05 19.59 -8.02
C VAL A 868 -10.91 19.37 -6.78
N SER A 869 -10.31 19.59 -5.61
CA SER A 869 -10.97 19.40 -4.31
C SER A 869 -11.91 20.55 -3.95
N SER A 870 -12.93 20.25 -3.13
CA SER A 870 -13.80 21.24 -2.50
C SER A 870 -13.49 21.47 -1.01
N LEU A 871 -12.38 20.92 -0.50
CA LEU A 871 -11.87 21.16 0.85
C LEU A 871 -10.52 21.89 0.76
N PRO A 872 -10.14 22.71 1.75
CA PRO A 872 -8.87 23.46 1.74
C PRO A 872 -7.61 22.60 1.99
N PHE A 873 -7.74 21.27 2.04
CA PHE A 873 -6.65 20.36 2.37
C PHE A 873 -5.88 19.90 1.11
N ASP A 874 -4.65 20.38 0.97
CA ASP A 874 -3.70 19.94 -0.06
C ASP A 874 -2.98 18.61 0.30
N GLN A 875 -2.45 17.92 -0.72
CA GLN A 875 -1.58 16.75 -0.59
C GLN A 875 -0.48 16.92 0.46
N SER A 876 0.21 18.08 0.47
CA SER A 876 1.37 18.28 1.35
C SER A 876 0.98 18.22 2.83
N ILE A 877 -0.14 18.85 3.21
CA ILE A 877 -0.64 18.84 4.58
C ILE A 877 -1.20 17.46 4.93
N LEU A 878 -1.98 16.81 4.05
CA LEU A 878 -2.49 15.46 4.33
C LEU A 878 -1.37 14.42 4.49
N THR A 879 -0.23 14.62 3.81
CA THR A 879 1.00 13.85 4.04
C THR A 879 1.55 14.05 5.46
N ARG A 880 1.65 15.31 5.93
CA ARG A 880 2.10 15.64 7.30
C ARG A 880 1.14 15.13 8.37
N VAL A 881 -0.16 15.32 8.20
CA VAL A 881 -1.20 14.85 9.15
C VAL A 881 -1.17 13.32 9.27
N ARG A 882 -1.04 12.58 8.16
CA ARG A 882 -0.83 11.12 8.16
C ARG A 882 0.41 10.72 8.96
N GLU A 883 1.52 11.43 8.77
CA GLU A 883 2.78 11.16 9.49
C GLU A 883 2.65 11.43 10.99
N LYS A 884 2.04 12.55 11.38
CA LYS A 884 1.74 12.89 12.78
C LYS A 884 0.84 11.84 13.44
N CYS A 885 -0.25 11.43 12.78
CA CYS A 885 -1.10 10.32 13.23
C CYS A 885 -0.32 8.99 13.42
N ASN A 886 0.68 8.72 12.58
CA ASN A 886 1.51 7.52 12.71
C ASN A 886 2.47 7.61 13.91
N VAL A 887 3.08 8.77 14.16
CA VAL A 887 3.94 8.97 15.35
C VAL A 887 3.11 8.92 16.64
N MET A 888 1.90 9.50 16.66
CA MET A 888 0.95 9.36 17.78
C MET A 888 0.62 7.89 18.05
N ASN A 889 0.33 7.11 17.00
CA ASN A 889 0.06 5.68 17.09
C ASN A 889 1.25 4.91 17.69
N GLN A 890 2.47 5.20 17.24
CA GLN A 890 3.70 4.57 17.75
C GLN A 890 3.95 4.90 19.23
N CYS A 891 3.72 6.16 19.65
CA CYS A 891 3.87 6.57 21.04
C CYS A 891 2.81 5.94 21.95
N LEU A 892 1.53 6.02 21.58
CA LEU A 892 0.43 5.38 22.31
C LEU A 892 0.62 3.85 22.40
N GLY A 893 1.09 3.22 21.32
CA GLY A 893 1.39 1.79 21.29
C GLY A 893 2.48 1.37 22.28
N LYS A 894 3.62 2.07 22.34
CA LYS A 894 4.68 1.77 23.32
C LYS A 894 4.21 2.05 24.76
N LEU A 895 3.42 3.10 24.99
CA LEU A 895 2.82 3.38 26.31
C LEU A 895 1.77 2.33 26.75
N LEU A 896 1.00 1.77 25.82
CA LEU A 896 0.07 0.66 26.05
C LEU A 896 0.77 -0.69 26.27
N VAL A 897 1.98 -0.89 25.75
CA VAL A 897 2.82 -2.02 26.15
C VAL A 897 3.39 -1.79 27.55
N LEU A 898 3.94 -0.60 27.81
CA LEU A 898 4.55 -0.24 29.09
C LEU A 898 3.56 -0.25 30.27
N SER A 899 2.25 0.00 30.04
CA SER A 899 1.20 -0.18 31.07
C SER A 899 1.19 -1.58 31.70
N SER A 900 1.66 -2.58 30.95
CA SER A 900 1.65 -3.99 31.33
C SER A 900 3.00 -4.54 31.78
N THR A 901 4.10 -3.77 31.61
CA THR A 901 5.46 -4.21 31.93
C THR A 901 6.19 -3.33 32.94
N LEU A 902 5.81 -2.06 33.12
CA LEU A 902 6.47 -1.14 34.04
C LEU A 902 6.01 -1.38 35.50
N PRO A 903 6.90 -1.40 36.50
CA PRO A 903 6.51 -1.56 37.91
C PRO A 903 5.55 -0.48 38.41
N LYS A 904 4.63 -0.85 39.31
CA LYS A 904 3.56 0.02 39.84
C LYS A 904 4.08 1.37 40.36
N HIS A 905 5.19 1.39 41.11
CA HIS A 905 5.73 2.64 41.67
C HIS A 905 6.20 3.64 40.59
N LEU A 906 6.74 3.14 39.46
CA LEU A 906 7.09 3.98 38.30
C LEU A 906 5.86 4.38 37.48
N GLN A 907 4.79 3.58 37.50
CA GLN A 907 3.51 3.99 36.91
C GLN A 907 2.88 5.16 37.71
N GLU A 908 2.82 5.02 39.03
CA GLU A 908 2.33 6.08 39.94
C GLU A 908 3.18 7.35 39.84
N ARG A 909 4.51 7.20 39.78
CA ARG A 909 5.44 8.32 39.54
C ARG A 909 5.21 9.01 38.19
N LEU A 910 4.97 8.29 37.09
CA LEU A 910 4.72 8.94 35.79
C LEU A 910 3.35 9.63 35.77
N ALA A 911 2.34 9.03 36.40
CA ALA A 911 1.02 9.64 36.54
C ALA A 911 1.07 10.99 37.29
N GLN A 912 1.91 11.09 38.33
CA GLN A 912 2.15 12.30 39.11
C GLN A 912 3.05 13.31 38.38
N THR A 913 4.22 12.87 37.89
CA THR A 913 5.24 13.78 37.31
C THR A 913 4.88 14.30 35.91
N ALA A 914 4.23 13.50 35.07
CA ALA A 914 3.86 13.89 33.71
C ALA A 914 2.37 14.22 33.55
N GLY A 915 1.55 14.13 34.61
CA GLY A 915 0.11 14.39 34.53
C GLY A 915 -0.67 13.40 33.65
N LEU A 916 -0.10 12.24 33.30
CA LEU A 916 -0.66 11.28 32.33
C LEU A 916 -2.10 10.83 32.66
N VAL A 917 -2.46 10.83 33.95
CA VAL A 917 -3.75 10.37 34.50
C VAL A 917 -4.52 11.54 35.16
N ASP A 918 -3.97 12.77 35.14
CA ASP A 918 -4.67 13.95 35.66
C ASP A 918 -5.92 14.28 34.83
N ASN A 919 -7.03 14.59 35.50
CA ASN A 919 -8.31 14.90 34.87
C ASN A 919 -8.23 16.09 33.91
N GLN A 920 -7.46 17.14 34.23
CA GLN A 920 -7.33 18.32 33.37
C GLN A 920 -6.52 18.00 32.11
N SER A 921 -5.39 17.32 32.28
CA SER A 921 -4.50 16.88 31.20
C SER A 921 -5.19 15.88 30.25
N VAL A 922 -5.93 14.91 30.80
CA VAL A 922 -6.76 13.97 30.04
C VAL A 922 -7.87 14.70 29.27
N ALA A 923 -8.60 15.61 29.93
CA ALA A 923 -9.69 16.36 29.29
C ALA A 923 -9.18 17.28 28.16
N ASN A 924 -8.06 17.95 28.36
CA ASN A 924 -7.42 18.81 27.35
C ASN A 924 -7.03 17.99 26.11
N LEU A 925 -6.30 16.88 26.27
CA LEU A 925 -5.89 16.04 25.14
C LEU A 925 -7.10 15.40 24.43
N MET A 926 -8.06 14.83 25.18
CA MET A 926 -9.24 14.19 24.57
C MET A 926 -10.14 15.19 23.82
N SER A 927 -10.26 16.43 24.30
CA SER A 927 -11.06 17.47 23.65
C SER A 927 -10.36 18.03 22.40
N VAL A 928 -9.06 18.30 22.46
CA VAL A 928 -8.27 18.71 21.28
C VAL A 928 -8.37 17.66 20.17
N LEU A 929 -8.21 16.36 20.49
CA LEU A 929 -8.36 15.29 19.50
C LEU A 929 -9.78 15.18 18.92
N ALA A 930 -10.83 15.47 19.69
CA ALA A 930 -12.21 15.49 19.20
C ALA A 930 -12.51 16.71 18.29
N ILE A 931 -11.90 17.86 18.58
CA ILE A 931 -11.98 19.07 17.74
C ILE A 931 -11.21 18.84 16.43
N VAL A 932 -10.04 18.21 16.48
CA VAL A 932 -9.25 17.81 15.31
C VAL A 932 -9.98 16.74 14.46
N GLU A 933 -10.59 15.72 15.08
CA GLU A 933 -11.48 14.77 14.38
C GLU A 933 -12.58 15.51 13.61
N THR A 934 -13.17 16.54 14.23
CA THR A 934 -14.27 17.31 13.65
C THR A 934 -13.78 18.16 12.49
N SER A 935 -12.74 18.98 12.68
CA SER A 935 -12.16 19.85 11.64
C SER A 935 -11.68 19.08 10.41
N LEU A 936 -11.01 17.93 10.60
CA LEU A 936 -10.64 17.05 9.49
C LEU A 936 -11.87 16.51 8.73
N ARG A 937 -12.97 16.20 9.42
CA ARG A 937 -14.19 15.64 8.80
C ARG A 937 -15.05 16.69 8.09
N THR A 938 -15.02 17.94 8.54
CA THR A 938 -15.86 19.05 8.01
C THR A 938 -15.09 19.99 7.07
N GLY A 939 -13.79 20.16 7.25
CA GLY A 939 -13.02 21.28 6.69
C GLY A 939 -13.25 22.61 7.41
N SER A 940 -13.81 22.61 8.62
CA SER A 940 -14.09 23.85 9.38
C SER A 940 -12.84 24.39 10.09
N PRO A 941 -12.68 25.73 10.20
CA PRO A 941 -11.59 26.36 10.95
C PRO A 941 -11.55 25.91 12.41
N LEU A 942 -10.36 25.95 13.01
CA LEU A 942 -10.17 25.63 14.43
C LEU A 942 -10.38 26.87 15.32
N PRO A 943 -10.88 26.74 16.55
CA PRO A 943 -10.92 27.87 17.48
C PRO A 943 -9.53 28.46 17.72
N GLN A 944 -9.43 29.78 17.79
CA GLN A 944 -8.16 30.46 18.10
C GLN A 944 -7.61 30.03 19.47
N ARG A 945 -8.45 30.05 20.52
CA ARG A 945 -8.08 29.56 21.86
C ARG A 945 -8.45 28.07 21.99
N LEU A 946 -7.42 27.25 22.16
CA LEU A 946 -7.47 25.83 22.52
C LEU A 946 -6.51 25.62 23.71
N PRO A 947 -6.62 24.53 24.50
CA PRO A 947 -5.65 24.20 25.55
C PRO A 947 -4.36 23.62 24.94
N VAL A 948 -3.68 24.43 24.13
CA VAL A 948 -2.52 24.11 23.29
C VAL A 948 -1.60 25.34 23.32
N PRO A 949 -0.28 25.19 23.54
CA PRO A 949 0.48 23.93 23.61
C PRO A 949 0.29 23.10 24.89
N LEU A 950 0.04 21.81 24.69
CA LEU A 950 -0.06 20.79 25.72
C LEU A 950 1.30 20.51 26.36
N VAL A 951 2.40 20.59 25.60
CA VAL A 951 3.77 20.42 26.14
C VAL A 951 4.10 21.51 27.17
N GLU A 952 3.75 22.77 26.89
CA GLU A 952 3.93 23.89 27.81
C GLU A 952 3.08 23.72 29.06
N THR A 953 1.81 23.35 28.90
CA THR A 953 0.88 23.08 30.02
C THR A 953 1.41 21.95 30.92
N CYS A 954 1.89 20.85 30.32
CA CYS A 954 2.52 19.74 31.04
C CYS A 954 3.81 20.16 31.76
N PHE A 955 4.66 20.96 31.10
CA PHE A 955 5.91 21.44 31.69
C PHE A 955 5.67 22.42 32.84
N LEU A 956 4.73 23.35 32.72
CA LEU A 956 4.39 24.30 33.79
C LEU A 956 3.80 23.58 35.01
N ASN A 957 2.88 22.63 34.80
CA ASN A 957 2.35 21.80 35.89
C ASN A 957 3.47 21.00 36.59
N TRP A 958 4.40 20.40 35.83
CA TRP A 958 5.56 19.72 36.40
C TRP A 958 6.46 20.69 37.18
N PHE A 959 6.78 21.85 36.59
CA PHE A 959 7.68 22.88 37.12
C PHE A 959 7.21 23.36 38.50
N VAL A 960 5.90 23.61 38.64
CA VAL A 960 5.24 24.11 39.87
C VAL A 960 5.10 23.03 40.94
N HIS A 961 4.81 21.77 40.56
CA HIS A 961 4.58 20.70 41.55
C HIS A 961 5.84 19.94 41.98
N HIS A 962 6.96 20.04 41.25
CA HIS A 962 8.16 19.24 41.51
C HIS A 962 9.42 20.11 41.67
N GLU A 963 9.61 20.71 42.84
CA GLU A 963 10.85 21.44 43.19
C GLU A 963 12.09 20.55 43.12
N ARG A 964 11.95 19.27 43.53
CA ARG A 964 13.02 18.25 43.49
C ARG A 964 12.66 17.16 42.48
N ALA A 965 13.55 16.91 41.53
CA ALA A 965 13.47 15.73 40.67
C ALA A 965 14.24 14.57 41.34
N GLU A 966 13.53 13.56 41.81
CA GLU A 966 14.12 12.39 42.49
C GLU A 966 14.89 11.51 41.48
N LEU A 967 16.15 11.85 41.21
CA LEU A 967 17.07 11.02 40.43
C LEU A 967 18.24 10.60 41.32
N SER A 968 18.44 9.29 41.45
CA SER A 968 19.59 8.70 42.15
C SER A 968 20.39 7.79 41.21
N ILE A 969 21.67 7.58 41.52
CA ILE A 969 22.56 6.69 40.77
C ILE A 969 21.98 5.26 40.66
N ASP A 970 21.34 4.77 41.73
CA ASP A 970 20.72 3.43 41.74
C ASP A 970 19.48 3.35 40.84
N LEU A 971 18.71 4.43 40.71
CA LEU A 971 17.63 4.51 39.73
C LEU A 971 18.20 4.45 38.31
N VAL A 972 19.26 5.22 38.01
CA VAL A 972 19.92 5.24 36.69
C VAL A 972 20.44 3.85 36.29
N ARG A 973 20.89 3.03 37.23
CA ARG A 973 21.33 1.64 36.99
C ARG A 973 20.19 0.64 36.79
N SER A 974 18.93 0.99 37.07
CA SER A 974 17.81 0.05 37.02
C SER A 974 17.17 -0.07 35.63
N GLU A 975 16.91 -1.31 35.20
CA GLU A 975 16.28 -1.63 33.91
C GLU A 975 14.91 -0.96 33.76
N ASP A 976 14.12 -0.92 34.84
CA ASP A 976 12.78 -0.34 34.84
C ASP A 976 12.79 1.20 34.78
N TYR A 977 13.84 1.87 35.27
CA TYR A 977 13.97 3.32 35.08
C TYR A 977 14.24 3.68 33.61
N ARG A 978 14.98 2.87 32.85
CA ARG A 978 15.12 3.08 31.39
C ARG A 978 13.77 2.95 30.66
N ARG A 979 12.95 1.97 31.06
CA ARG A 979 11.57 1.82 30.57
C ARG A 979 10.69 3.02 30.93
N TYR A 980 10.86 3.59 32.12
CA TYR A 980 10.23 4.84 32.54
C TYR A 980 10.71 6.04 31.69
N CYS A 981 12.01 6.18 31.39
CA CYS A 981 12.52 7.22 30.49
C CYS A 981 11.90 7.13 29.09
N VAL A 982 11.71 5.91 28.56
CA VAL A 982 10.97 5.70 27.31
C VAL A 982 9.49 6.06 27.43
N ALA A 983 8.85 5.85 28.59
CA ALA A 983 7.48 6.29 28.82
C ALA A 983 7.36 7.83 28.83
N VAL A 984 8.24 8.53 29.57
CA VAL A 984 8.32 10.01 29.58
C VAL A 984 8.51 10.55 28.16
N SER A 985 9.51 10.03 27.44
CA SER A 985 9.83 10.43 26.06
C SER A 985 8.64 10.20 25.10
N CYS A 986 8.00 9.03 25.14
CA CYS A 986 6.83 8.76 24.30
C CYS A 986 5.62 9.63 24.65
N TYR A 987 5.43 10.03 25.91
CA TYR A 987 4.32 10.91 26.28
C TYR A 987 4.56 12.36 25.88
N LEU A 988 5.74 12.93 26.15
CA LEU A 988 6.08 14.30 25.71
C LEU A 988 6.03 14.42 24.18
N ARG A 989 6.54 13.40 23.45
CA ARG A 989 6.47 13.33 21.98
C ARG A 989 5.04 13.13 21.47
N LEU A 990 4.14 12.49 22.22
CA LEU A 990 2.71 12.45 21.89
C LEU A 990 2.06 13.84 21.99
N LEU A 991 2.32 14.58 23.08
CA LEU A 991 1.79 15.94 23.26
C LEU A 991 2.33 16.88 22.17
N SER A 992 3.64 16.89 21.92
CA SER A 992 4.25 17.74 20.90
C SER A 992 3.71 17.48 19.50
N VAL A 993 3.40 16.23 19.15
CA VAL A 993 2.85 15.89 17.83
C VAL A 993 1.38 16.30 17.70
N VAL A 994 0.64 16.41 18.80
CA VAL A 994 -0.72 16.97 18.82
C VAL A 994 -0.71 18.49 18.73
N ASP A 995 0.22 19.16 19.43
CA ASP A 995 0.44 20.60 19.30
C ASP A 995 0.79 20.98 17.84
N ASP A 996 1.79 20.30 17.28
CA ASP A 996 2.20 20.45 15.87
C ASP A 996 1.06 20.12 14.88
N LEU A 997 0.13 19.23 15.24
CA LEU A 997 -1.02 18.87 14.40
C LEU A 997 -2.09 19.97 14.41
N VAL A 998 -2.30 20.62 15.56
CA VAL A 998 -3.17 21.80 15.67
C VAL A 998 -2.59 22.98 14.90
N GLU A 999 -1.27 23.19 14.96
CA GLU A 999 -0.56 24.21 14.17
C GLU A 999 -0.75 24.00 12.65
N ASP A 1000 -0.50 22.78 12.14
CA ASP A 1000 -0.69 22.41 10.73
C ASP A 1000 -2.13 22.66 10.22
N LEU A 1001 -3.13 22.43 11.09
CA LEU A 1001 -4.53 22.60 10.74
C LEU A 1001 -4.96 24.07 10.82
N LYS A 1002 -4.55 24.82 11.85
CA LYS A 1002 -4.76 26.28 11.91
C LYS A 1002 -4.18 26.96 10.67
N GLY A 1003 -2.99 26.55 10.23
CA GLY A 1003 -2.36 27.04 9.00
C GLY A 1003 -3.03 26.63 7.67
N THR A 1004 -4.14 25.87 7.68
CA THR A 1004 -4.86 25.45 6.46
C THR A 1004 -6.35 25.73 6.45
N VAL A 1005 -7.07 25.43 7.54
CA VAL A 1005 -8.49 25.79 7.67
C VAL A 1005 -8.70 27.18 8.29
N GLY A 1006 -7.64 27.81 8.80
CA GLY A 1006 -7.71 29.10 9.50
C GLY A 1006 -8.19 28.99 10.93
N GLU A 1007 -8.35 30.15 11.58
CA GLU A 1007 -8.90 30.26 12.92
C GLU A 1007 -10.34 30.79 12.92
N THR A 1008 -11.17 30.31 13.86
CA THR A 1008 -12.47 30.89 14.21
C THR A 1008 -12.43 31.54 15.59
N HIS A 1009 -13.29 32.53 15.78
CA HIS A 1009 -13.46 33.30 17.02
C HIS A 1009 -12.16 33.95 17.50
N VAL A 1010 -11.84 35.13 16.93
CA VAL A 1010 -10.77 35.98 17.46
C VAL A 1010 -11.17 36.45 18.85
N VAL A 1011 -10.42 36.05 19.88
CA VAL A 1011 -10.67 36.42 21.27
C VAL A 1011 -9.51 37.29 21.74
N HIS A 1012 -9.66 38.60 21.50
CA HIS A 1012 -8.78 39.63 22.06
C HIS A 1012 -8.64 39.46 23.59
N ALA A 1013 -7.47 39.76 24.14
CA ALA A 1013 -7.29 39.79 25.59
C ALA A 1013 -8.06 40.99 26.18
N TRP A 1014 -8.78 40.79 27.28
CA TRP A 1014 -9.42 41.88 28.02
C TRP A 1014 -8.40 42.88 28.59
N GLU A 1015 -7.12 42.49 28.70
CA GLU A 1015 -5.97 43.32 29.09
C GLU A 1015 -5.61 44.41 28.05
N HIS A 1016 -6.32 44.47 26.92
CA HIS A 1016 -6.22 45.55 25.92
C HIS A 1016 -7.55 46.30 25.72
N ALA A 1017 -8.46 46.21 26.70
CA ALA A 1017 -9.81 46.81 26.63
C ALA A 1017 -10.15 47.72 27.84
N VAL A 1018 -9.14 48.10 28.64
CA VAL A 1018 -9.20 49.02 29.79
C VAL A 1018 -7.97 49.92 29.75
#